data_AF-A0AAQ3N6G1-F1
#
_entry.id   AF-A0AAQ3N6G1-F1
#
_cell.length_a   1.000
_cell.length_b   1.000
_cell.length_c   1.000
_cell.angle_alpha   90.00
_cell.angle_beta   90.00
_cell.angle_gamma   90.00
#
_symmetry.space_group_name_H-M   'P 1'
#
loop_
_entity.id
_entity.type
_entity.pdbx_description
1 polymer ?
#
loop_
_entity_poly.entity_id
_entity_poly.type
_entity_poly.pdbx_seq_one_letter_code
_entity_poly.pdbx_strand_id
1 'polypeptide(L)'
;MKEKELRGMKEGKRFWSERDERERLRGMRENLVYEATRAKCVLVHTLFLRTPRFAKVTVTWRFILSLFFPLQLQPPLIKRKAMFKRRKKDQSFSSDSSASDTAMPPFPHVRTTPTPSFKSFLLMLSILLNLYLLFLTWAPSSAPLTSPTRITTLSPTTRRHLLFSVASSSLSWHRRLPYLRLWYSPNSTRALAFLDKPPPLPLNSSSSFSPLVVISADTSAFPYTFRGGLRSAIRVARAVKEAVDRNESDVRWFVFGDDDTVFFVDNVVRALARYDHRRWFYVGSNSESYEQNVKYSFQMAFGGGGFAISSSLARVLARVLDSCLRRYAHLYGSDSRIYSCVAELGVGLTHEPGFHQLDMRGNLFGMLAAYPLSPLLSLHHLEAMEPIFPDMDRVQALEHLVAAANVDPARILQQTVCYDQSNSLTFSVSWGFAIQVYQGNELVPDLLSVQRTFVPWRRGSKVDANFMFNTRDYLRDPCKRPSVFFLKSATSHKRGIWSSYNRHDVGNCFESNVRQLEQIIVFSRKLELNIDQMNAPRRQCCSVLPTSTNDTTNLHIRHFGNFMSMNVRVVGDIRRMRLLFGYAELDSVLFLKVEENGKRKYSLERKIPVLIVEKELSKLKEYTFYPLLISKIAGSFSWYLECDNLSEESNFNLERDHHKDHNRTRSIVVKMQLFHKPTKAQTLVNFILVSSSFCALYLVVSVLLLGTSRVVQVNKTSQDVSRPTTLDHLVFGIASSKSSWGKRKEYVKLWWNNINSTTNKAMKGCVFLDSLPDEEHVSNDTSLPPLCVSEDTSRFRFTHKGGLRSAIRVARVVTETVAMNNDSDVRWFVFGDDDTVFFPENVVKTLSKYDHKLWYYIGAHSEVYEQNRVFGFGMAFGGAGFAISSSLAKVLAKVFDSCIERYPHLYGSDGRVYSCLAELGVGLTHEPGFHQVDLKGNTFGLLAAHPLTPLLSLHHPDYTDPIFPNMTTTQALKHLFEAVNVDSQRLLQQAICYDRRFSWTVSVSWGYAVQVFPNHMLLPDVLKVQETFKQWKKGSMLAKTYTFNTRQLHNDPCKRSTVFFLDTVSSSKDGIISSYKKSFQNCSNDAVSPNKLEVIKVLSQNLDLDIKQLLAPRRHCCDVLPSTAKDKMEIAIRECKDQELSPRHLLPSKWMIIARENTQTWHNTNKQARAPPPWAPPPCHIHEVSLFRAPEHDESLQD
;
A
#
# COMPACT_ATOMS: atom_id res chain seq x y z
N MET A 1 -59.72 5.97 -31.37
CA MET A 1 -59.62 5.91 -32.85
C MET A 1 -58.44 5.00 -33.16
N LYS A 2 -58.67 3.89 -33.86
CA LYS A 2 -58.37 3.72 -35.31
C LYS A 2 -56.91 4.04 -35.69
N GLU A 3 -56.20 3.24 -36.46
CA GLU A 3 -56.27 1.86 -36.96
C GLU A 3 -55.01 1.70 -37.86
N LYS A 4 -54.56 0.45 -38.02
CA LYS A 4 -54.11 -0.27 -39.25
C LYS A 4 -53.70 0.57 -40.49
N GLU A 5 -52.73 0.15 -41.32
CA GLU A 5 -52.67 -1.09 -42.14
C GLU A 5 -51.21 -1.38 -42.61
N LEU A 6 -50.77 -2.56 -43.09
CA LEU A 6 -51.39 -3.89 -43.32
C LEU A 6 -50.31 -5.03 -43.27
N ARG A 7 -50.78 -6.29 -43.40
CA ARG A 7 -50.11 -7.62 -43.39
C ARG A 7 -48.76 -7.74 -44.13
N GLY A 8 -47.86 -8.71 -43.87
CA GLY A 8 -47.83 -9.77 -42.83
C GLY A 8 -48.12 -11.21 -43.30
N MET A 9 -47.08 -11.99 -43.65
CA MET A 9 -47.01 -13.48 -43.83
C MET A 9 -45.54 -13.87 -44.18
N LYS A 10 -45.03 -15.11 -44.03
CA LYS A 10 -45.23 -16.21 -43.06
C LYS A 10 -44.14 -17.28 -43.29
N GLU A 11 -43.70 -17.98 -42.23
CA GLU A 11 -42.99 -19.29 -42.26
C GLU A 11 -41.60 -19.40 -42.96
N GLY A 12 -40.83 -20.41 -42.56
CA GLY A 12 -39.47 -20.71 -43.09
C GLY A 12 -38.55 -21.35 -42.03
N LYS A 13 -38.04 -22.57 -42.30
CA LYS A 13 -37.25 -23.37 -41.32
C LYS A 13 -35.79 -23.57 -41.79
N ARG A 14 -34.91 -23.75 -40.79
CA ARG A 14 -33.66 -24.56 -40.80
C ARG A 14 -32.42 -24.09 -41.62
N PHE A 15 -31.40 -23.70 -40.84
CA PHE A 15 -30.06 -24.32 -40.76
C PHE A 15 -29.07 -24.28 -41.95
N TRP A 16 -27.82 -24.59 -41.57
CA TRP A 16 -26.56 -24.55 -42.34
C TRP A 16 -26.02 -23.15 -42.67
N SER A 17 -24.74 -22.95 -42.99
CA SER A 17 -23.46 -23.52 -42.49
C SER A 17 -22.33 -22.89 -43.32
N GLU A 18 -21.15 -22.75 -42.72
CA GLU A 18 -19.84 -22.43 -43.32
C GLU A 18 -19.62 -22.43 -44.85
N ARG A 19 -18.80 -21.44 -45.27
CA ARG A 19 -17.68 -21.55 -46.25
C ARG A 19 -18.02 -21.49 -47.75
N ASP A 20 -17.97 -20.28 -48.33
CA ASP A 20 -16.76 -19.78 -49.03
C ASP A 20 -16.88 -18.30 -49.44
N GLU A 21 -15.80 -17.51 -49.29
CA GLU A 21 -15.65 -16.21 -49.96
C GLU A 21 -14.18 -15.92 -50.29
N ARG A 22 -13.65 -16.68 -51.24
CA ARG A 22 -12.61 -16.20 -52.17
C ARG A 22 -13.26 -15.86 -53.51
N GLU A 23 -12.60 -14.99 -54.26
CA GLU A 23 -12.92 -14.67 -55.67
C GLU A 23 -14.27 -13.98 -55.96
N ARG A 24 -14.60 -12.94 -55.17
CA ARG A 24 -15.08 -11.68 -55.77
C ARG A 24 -13.90 -10.86 -56.31
N LEU A 25 -13.20 -11.41 -57.30
CA LEU A 25 -12.11 -10.76 -58.03
C LEU A 25 -12.14 -11.12 -59.52
N ARG A 26 -12.82 -10.28 -60.32
CA ARG A 26 -12.35 -9.74 -61.62
C ARG A 26 -13.45 -8.90 -62.28
N GLY A 27 -13.08 -7.73 -62.77
CA GLY A 27 -14.01 -6.82 -63.44
C GLY A 27 -13.40 -5.44 -63.70
N MET A 28 -12.47 -5.36 -64.67
CA MET A 28 -11.84 -4.13 -65.19
C MET A 28 -10.81 -3.48 -64.23
N ARG A 29 -9.53 -3.31 -64.60
CA ARG A 29 -8.88 -2.49 -65.68
C ARG A 29 -8.77 -1.00 -65.29
N GLU A 30 -7.70 -0.26 -65.58
CA GLU A 30 -6.34 -0.56 -66.08
C GLU A 30 -5.46 0.69 -65.85
N ASN A 31 -4.22 0.56 -65.35
CA ASN A 31 -3.01 1.27 -65.81
C ASN A 31 -1.80 1.11 -64.85
N LEU A 32 -0.61 1.44 -65.37
CA LEU A 32 0.72 1.17 -64.81
C LEU A 32 1.66 2.38 -65.04
N VAL A 33 2.94 2.26 -64.65
CA VAL A 33 4.06 3.23 -64.81
C VAL A 33 4.01 4.43 -63.83
N TYR A 34 4.95 4.75 -62.91
CA TYR A 34 6.33 4.33 -62.54
C TYR A 34 7.44 5.38 -62.87
N GLU A 35 8.51 5.38 -62.05
CA GLU A 35 9.66 6.35 -61.98
C GLU A 35 9.32 7.79 -61.49
N ALA A 36 10.11 8.50 -60.67
CA ALA A 36 11.44 8.36 -60.02
C ALA A 36 12.69 8.88 -60.78
N THR A 37 13.72 9.32 -60.02
CA THR A 37 15.02 9.89 -60.48
C THR A 37 14.93 11.17 -61.34
N ARG A 38 15.98 11.99 -61.58
CA ARG A 38 17.43 12.06 -61.22
C ARG A 38 17.76 13.58 -61.10
N ALA A 39 18.40 14.10 -60.04
CA ALA A 39 19.85 14.12 -59.74
C ALA A 39 20.70 15.17 -60.52
N LYS A 40 21.82 15.59 -59.89
CA LYS A 40 23.02 16.31 -60.39
C LYS A 40 23.06 17.86 -60.44
N CYS A 41 23.94 18.39 -59.58
CA CYS A 41 25.16 19.15 -59.91
C CYS A 41 25.19 20.71 -59.99
N VAL A 42 25.98 21.26 -59.05
CA VAL A 42 27.22 22.07 -59.29
C VAL A 42 27.10 23.58 -59.62
N LEU A 43 28.02 24.35 -59.00
CA LEU A 43 28.39 25.77 -59.25
C LEU A 43 27.31 26.85 -58.94
N VAL A 44 27.62 28.12 -58.59
CA VAL A 44 28.74 28.71 -57.81
C VAL A 44 28.52 30.21 -57.53
N HIS A 45 29.47 30.78 -56.76
CA HIS A 45 29.82 32.17 -56.43
C HIS A 45 29.26 32.66 -55.07
N THR A 46 30.06 32.85 -54.00
CA THR A 46 31.17 33.83 -53.77
C THR A 46 30.65 35.17 -53.21
N LEU A 47 31.28 35.95 -52.31
CA LEU A 47 32.39 35.79 -51.34
C LEU A 47 32.67 37.19 -50.74
N PHE A 48 32.76 37.37 -49.41
CA PHE A 48 33.50 38.50 -48.77
C PHE A 48 33.77 38.15 -47.28
N LEU A 49 34.95 37.69 -46.86
CA LEU A 49 36.20 38.43 -46.56
C LEU A 49 36.10 39.47 -45.43
N ARG A 50 36.60 39.10 -44.23
CA ARG A 50 37.93 39.58 -43.76
C ARG A 50 38.42 38.89 -42.46
N THR A 51 39.69 38.50 -42.47
CA THR A 51 40.60 38.36 -41.30
C THR A 51 41.91 39.08 -41.68
N PRO A 52 42.80 39.53 -40.76
CA PRO A 52 43.73 38.67 -39.98
C PRO A 52 43.62 38.89 -38.44
N ARG A 53 44.17 38.06 -37.53
CA ARG A 53 45.59 37.89 -37.08
C ARG A 53 46.29 39.20 -36.66
N PHE A 54 47.23 39.26 -35.71
CA PHE A 54 47.97 38.24 -34.92
C PHE A 54 47.82 38.56 -33.38
N ALA A 55 48.56 38.06 -32.38
CA ALA A 55 49.85 37.34 -32.26
C ALA A 55 49.89 36.35 -31.06
N LYS A 56 51.05 36.21 -30.37
CA LYS A 56 51.32 35.47 -29.12
C LYS A 56 52.49 36.12 -28.38
N VAL A 57 52.63 35.92 -27.07
CA VAL A 57 53.93 35.77 -26.36
C VAL A 57 53.78 34.66 -25.30
N THR A 58 54.86 33.98 -24.93
CA THR A 58 54.92 32.77 -24.06
C THR A 58 56.22 32.71 -23.25
N VAL A 59 56.25 31.97 -22.12
CA VAL A 59 57.38 31.33 -21.38
C VAL A 59 56.90 31.16 -19.90
N THR A 60 56.57 29.96 -19.35
CA THR A 60 57.41 28.81 -18.88
C THR A 60 58.39 29.22 -17.75
N TRP A 61 58.61 28.50 -16.63
CA TRP A 61 58.69 27.07 -16.24
C TRP A 61 57.99 26.82 -14.87
N ARG A 62 58.00 25.68 -14.13
CA ARG A 62 57.98 24.19 -14.35
C ARG A 62 58.61 23.49 -13.13
N PHE A 63 57.94 22.58 -12.38
CA PHE A 63 58.47 21.28 -11.86
C PHE A 63 57.56 20.49 -10.85
N ILE A 64 57.52 19.18 -11.13
CA ILE A 64 57.06 17.93 -10.48
C ILE A 64 57.20 17.80 -8.93
N LEU A 65 56.17 17.32 -8.19
CA LEU A 65 56.11 15.99 -7.49
C LEU A 65 54.77 15.72 -6.77
N SER A 66 54.65 14.58 -6.06
CA SER A 66 53.37 13.90 -5.72
C SER A 66 53.30 13.27 -4.31
N LEU A 67 52.08 12.84 -3.90
CA LEU A 67 51.70 11.73 -2.98
C LEU A 67 50.88 12.03 -1.68
N PHE A 68 50.00 11.06 -1.39
CA PHE A 68 49.36 10.59 -0.13
C PHE A 68 48.79 11.54 0.96
N PHE A 69 47.47 11.35 1.19
CA PHE A 69 46.76 10.92 2.43
C PHE A 69 47.05 11.57 3.82
N PRO A 70 46.10 11.50 4.80
CA PRO A 70 45.96 12.50 5.87
C PRO A 70 46.34 12.00 7.27
N LEU A 71 46.46 12.93 8.25
CA LEU A 71 45.89 12.85 9.62
C LEU A 71 46.38 14.00 10.54
N GLN A 72 45.41 14.68 11.18
CA GLN A 72 45.38 15.06 12.61
C GLN A 72 46.43 15.99 13.28
N LEU A 73 45.98 16.58 14.41
CA LEU A 73 46.72 17.17 15.56
C LEU A 73 47.08 18.68 15.58
N GLN A 74 47.33 19.14 16.82
CA GLN A 74 47.40 20.53 17.36
C GLN A 74 48.87 20.83 17.82
N PRO A 75 49.23 21.69 18.81
CA PRO A 75 48.59 22.82 19.50
C PRO A 75 49.36 24.15 19.23
N PRO A 76 50.14 24.87 20.10
CA PRO A 76 50.46 24.84 21.56
C PRO A 76 50.06 26.13 22.34
N LEU A 77 50.53 26.28 23.59
CA LEU A 77 50.59 27.55 24.36
C LEU A 77 52.06 27.98 24.63
N ILE A 78 52.30 29.11 25.33
CA ILE A 78 53.64 29.57 25.77
C ILE A 78 53.64 30.02 27.24
N LYS A 79 54.78 29.76 27.94
CA LYS A 79 55.33 30.33 29.21
C LYS A 79 55.28 29.35 30.41
N ARG A 80 56.28 29.24 31.31
CA ARG A 80 57.71 29.72 31.48
C ARG A 80 58.28 28.93 32.70
N LYS A 81 59.57 28.72 32.99
CA LYS A 81 60.90 28.93 32.34
C LYS A 81 61.39 27.56 31.75
N ALA A 82 62.64 27.09 31.52
CA ALA A 82 64.07 27.45 31.75
C ALA A 82 64.64 27.34 33.20
N MET A 83 65.87 26.85 33.47
CA MET A 83 66.99 26.31 32.65
C MET A 83 67.90 25.36 33.53
N PHE A 84 69.10 24.81 33.20
CA PHE A 84 70.17 25.30 32.30
C PHE A 84 71.04 24.25 31.53
N LYS A 85 72.14 23.74 32.10
CA LYS A 85 73.28 23.00 31.46
C LYS A 85 74.03 22.13 32.50
N ARG A 86 74.84 21.10 32.18
CA ARG A 86 75.45 20.62 30.92
C ARG A 86 75.86 19.12 31.03
N ARG A 87 75.93 18.41 29.88
CA ARG A 87 76.87 17.30 29.46
C ARG A 87 77.56 16.39 30.53
N LYS A 88 77.74 15.07 30.35
CA LYS A 88 77.43 14.10 29.25
C LYS A 88 77.78 12.66 29.72
N LYS A 89 77.17 11.64 29.09
CA LYS A 89 77.68 10.25 28.85
C LYS A 89 77.24 9.11 29.81
N ASP A 90 76.45 8.21 29.23
CA ASP A 90 76.33 6.72 29.31
C ASP A 90 76.20 5.91 30.63
N GLN A 91 75.57 4.73 30.47
CA GLN A 91 75.66 3.48 31.27
C GLN A 91 74.90 3.28 32.62
N SER A 92 73.78 2.55 32.50
CA SER A 92 73.42 1.28 33.19
C SER A 92 73.48 1.08 34.73
N PHE A 93 72.44 0.37 35.22
CA PHE A 93 72.37 -0.46 36.43
C PHE A 93 72.24 0.25 37.81
N SER A 94 72.16 -0.57 38.87
CA SER A 94 71.52 -0.30 40.17
C SER A 94 72.48 -0.28 41.36
N SER A 95 72.17 0.45 42.45
CA SER A 95 72.19 -0.01 43.88
C SER A 95 72.27 1.12 44.94
N ASP A 96 71.50 0.94 46.03
CA ASP A 96 71.75 1.13 47.48
C ASP A 96 72.45 2.33 48.15
N SER A 97 72.00 2.56 49.40
CA SER A 97 72.65 3.23 50.57
C SER A 97 72.80 4.79 50.54
N SER A 98 72.62 5.58 51.61
CA SER A 98 72.52 5.47 53.09
C SER A 98 73.84 5.31 53.88
N ALA A 99 74.04 5.87 55.08
CA ALA A 99 73.15 6.61 56.00
C ALA A 99 73.58 8.12 56.07
N SER A 100 73.37 8.96 57.09
CA SER A 100 72.79 8.90 58.46
C SER A 100 72.03 10.24 58.75
N ASP A 101 71.60 10.69 59.93
CA ASP A 101 71.72 10.33 61.36
C ASP A 101 70.42 10.83 62.09
N THR A 102 70.19 10.93 63.41
CA THR A 102 70.99 10.82 64.65
C THR A 102 70.15 10.22 65.80
N ALA A 103 70.73 10.09 67.01
CA ALA A 103 70.12 9.61 68.26
C ALA A 103 70.33 10.65 69.40
N MET A 104 69.74 10.64 70.60
CA MET A 104 68.81 9.78 71.39
C MET A 104 68.24 10.69 72.55
N PRO A 105 67.76 10.27 73.75
CA PRO A 105 67.14 9.03 74.30
C PRO A 105 65.76 9.32 75.00
N PRO A 106 65.22 8.50 75.93
CA PRO A 106 65.20 7.03 76.04
C PRO A 106 63.78 6.39 75.99
N PHE A 107 63.78 5.06 76.05
CA PHE A 107 62.70 4.04 76.03
C PHE A 107 61.66 4.07 77.20
N PRO A 108 60.48 3.35 77.17
CA PRO A 108 60.35 1.93 76.75
C PRO A 108 59.05 1.31 76.13
N HIS A 109 59.26 0.15 75.49
CA HIS A 109 58.43 -1.07 75.29
C HIS A 109 56.95 -1.11 74.79
N VAL A 110 56.80 -1.41 73.48
CA VAL A 110 56.21 -2.64 72.86
C VAL A 110 54.88 -3.26 73.38
N ARG A 111 53.88 -3.38 72.48
CA ARG A 111 52.97 -4.56 72.34
C ARG A 111 52.39 -4.66 70.90
N THR A 112 51.62 -5.72 70.59
CA THR A 112 51.40 -6.24 69.21
C THR A 112 49.92 -6.48 68.81
N THR A 113 49.69 -6.98 67.58
CA THR A 113 48.45 -7.55 66.97
C THR A 113 47.43 -6.59 66.32
N PRO A 114 46.53 -7.06 65.42
CA PRO A 114 46.71 -8.06 64.34
C PRO A 114 46.17 -7.57 62.96
N THR A 115 46.40 -8.36 61.90
CA THR A 115 45.85 -8.11 60.55
C THR A 115 44.35 -8.44 60.41
N PRO A 116 43.59 -7.72 59.55
CA PRO A 116 42.17 -8.02 59.31
C PRO A 116 42.02 -9.33 58.50
N SER A 117 41.20 -10.25 59.00
CA SER A 117 40.99 -11.55 58.33
C SER A 117 40.34 -11.42 56.95
N PHE A 118 40.56 -12.41 56.08
CA PHE A 118 39.94 -12.49 54.73
C PHE A 118 38.41 -12.37 54.74
N LYS A 119 37.72 -12.79 55.81
CA LYS A 119 36.27 -12.64 55.96
C LYS A 119 35.84 -11.16 56.03
N SER A 120 36.66 -10.30 56.61
CA SER A 120 36.44 -8.85 56.68
C SER A 120 36.54 -8.20 55.30
N PHE A 121 37.46 -8.67 54.44
CA PHE A 121 37.58 -8.22 53.06
C PHE A 121 36.34 -8.60 52.21
N LEU A 122 35.87 -9.84 52.34
CA LEU A 122 34.63 -10.29 51.69
C LEU A 122 33.39 -9.52 52.19
N LEU A 123 33.32 -9.20 53.48
CA LEU A 123 32.25 -8.37 54.05
C LEU A 123 32.29 -6.94 53.47
N MET A 124 33.47 -6.32 53.39
CA MET A 124 33.65 -5.01 52.76
C MET A 124 33.26 -5.01 51.28
N LEU A 125 33.64 -6.05 50.53
CA LEU A 125 33.27 -6.18 49.12
C LEU A 125 31.75 -6.37 48.95
N SER A 126 31.10 -7.14 49.84
CA SER A 126 29.64 -7.29 49.86
C SER A 126 28.93 -5.98 50.20
N ILE A 127 29.42 -5.23 51.18
CA ILE A 127 28.89 -3.91 51.55
C ILE A 127 29.06 -2.92 50.40
N LEU A 128 30.23 -2.87 49.75
CA LEU A 128 30.47 -2.01 48.59
C LEU A 128 29.56 -2.36 47.40
N LEU A 129 29.32 -3.64 47.13
CA LEU A 129 28.41 -4.09 46.07
C LEU A 129 26.95 -3.72 46.37
N ASN A 130 26.49 -3.88 47.61
CA ASN A 130 25.15 -3.46 48.03
C ASN A 130 25.00 -1.93 48.02
N LEU A 131 26.02 -1.18 48.44
CA LEU A 131 26.04 0.28 48.35
C LEU A 131 26.02 0.76 46.90
N TYR A 132 26.73 0.09 45.98
CA TYR A 132 26.70 0.39 44.55
C TYR A 132 25.31 0.15 43.94
N LEU A 133 24.63 -0.95 44.31
CA LEU A 133 23.24 -1.23 43.91
C LEU A 133 22.23 -0.23 44.51
N LEU A 134 22.46 0.22 45.74
CA LEU A 134 21.70 1.33 46.35
C LEU A 134 21.95 2.66 45.62
N PHE A 135 23.19 2.96 45.21
CA PHE A 135 23.52 4.16 44.45
C PHE A 135 22.85 4.16 43.06
N LEU A 136 22.77 3.00 42.41
CA LEU A 136 22.04 2.82 41.16
C LEU A 136 20.51 2.98 41.31
N THR A 137 19.95 2.77 42.50
CA THR A 137 18.52 2.96 42.79
C THR A 137 18.19 4.32 43.42
N TRP A 138 19.20 5.09 43.84
CA TRP A 138 19.03 6.36 44.56
C TRP A 138 19.79 7.55 43.97
N ALA A 139 20.13 7.49 42.67
CA ALA A 139 20.51 8.67 41.91
C ALA A 139 19.28 9.60 41.73
N PRO A 140 19.29 10.84 42.26
CA PRO A 140 18.16 11.75 42.09
C PRO A 140 18.00 12.14 40.63
N SER A 141 16.75 12.25 40.16
CA SER A 141 16.45 12.62 38.78
C SER A 141 16.80 14.08 38.50
N SER A 142 18.03 14.32 38.06
CA SER A 142 18.40 15.53 37.33
C SER A 142 17.49 15.70 36.11
N ALA A 143 17.16 16.95 35.78
CA ALA A 143 16.13 17.26 34.79
C ALA A 143 16.42 16.59 33.43
N PRO A 144 15.40 16.03 32.74
CA PRO A 144 15.62 15.30 31.50
C PRO A 144 16.12 16.23 30.40
N LEU A 145 17.41 16.10 30.05
CA LEU A 145 17.82 16.41 28.69
C LEU A 145 16.93 15.61 27.74
N THR A 146 16.50 16.25 26.65
CA THR A 146 15.52 15.71 25.70
C THR A 146 16.02 14.44 25.03
N SER A 147 15.75 13.30 25.66
CA SER A 147 15.94 11.98 25.06
C SER A 147 15.07 11.86 23.81
N PRO A 148 15.53 11.17 22.75
CA PRO A 148 14.69 10.91 21.58
C PRO A 148 13.39 10.22 22.03
N THR A 149 12.27 10.63 21.45
CA THR A 149 10.92 10.26 21.91
C THR A 149 10.81 8.77 22.19
N ARG A 150 10.58 8.41 23.47
CA ARG A 150 10.32 7.04 23.93
C ARG A 150 9.23 6.44 23.04
N ILE A 151 9.61 5.52 22.14
CA ILE A 151 8.69 4.97 21.15
C ILE A 151 7.63 4.18 21.91
N THR A 152 6.45 4.78 22.06
CA THR A 152 5.26 4.08 22.57
C THR A 152 4.89 3.04 21.52
N THR A 153 5.34 1.81 21.71
CA THR A 153 4.82 0.65 20.98
C THR A 153 3.32 0.60 21.26
N LEU A 154 2.51 0.97 20.27
CA LEU A 154 1.06 0.89 20.39
C LEU A 154 0.70 -0.57 20.66
N SER A 155 0.01 -0.83 21.76
CA SER A 155 -0.53 -2.16 22.02
C SER A 155 -1.44 -2.56 20.86
N PRO A 156 -1.45 -3.84 20.41
CA PRO A 156 -2.18 -4.24 19.22
C PRO A 156 -3.66 -3.81 19.23
N THR A 157 -4.17 -3.40 18.07
CA THR A 157 -5.62 -3.20 17.89
C THR A 157 -6.32 -4.56 17.92
N THR A 158 -7.45 -4.63 18.61
CA THR A 158 -8.24 -5.86 18.85
C THR A 158 -9.73 -5.51 18.87
N ARG A 159 -10.64 -6.49 18.81
CA ARG A 159 -12.10 -6.27 18.69
C ARG A 159 -12.66 -5.21 19.65
N ARG A 160 -12.23 -5.19 20.93
CA ARG A 160 -12.70 -4.23 21.95
C ARG A 160 -12.47 -2.75 21.61
N HIS A 161 -11.48 -2.48 20.76
CA HIS A 161 -11.03 -1.15 20.36
C HIS A 161 -11.80 -0.58 19.15
N LEU A 162 -12.66 -1.38 18.53
CA LEU A 162 -13.58 -0.97 17.47
C LEU A 162 -14.95 -0.71 18.09
N LEU A 163 -15.66 0.29 17.58
CA LEU A 163 -17.08 0.53 17.85
C LEU A 163 -17.83 0.47 16.52
N PHE A 164 -18.62 -0.58 16.31
CA PHE A 164 -19.49 -0.72 15.15
C PHE A 164 -20.77 0.10 15.36
N SER A 165 -21.16 0.89 14.36
CA SER A 165 -22.31 1.79 14.37
C SER A 165 -23.17 1.54 13.14
N VAL A 166 -24.20 0.73 13.32
CA VAL A 166 -25.09 0.24 12.26
C VAL A 166 -26.22 1.24 12.04
N ALA A 167 -26.41 1.70 10.80
CA ALA A 167 -27.57 2.48 10.41
C ALA A 167 -28.75 1.54 10.09
N SER A 168 -29.91 1.78 10.70
CA SER A 168 -31.12 0.96 10.50
C SER A 168 -32.39 1.81 10.63
N SER A 169 -33.57 1.22 10.51
CA SER A 169 -34.86 1.84 10.79
C SER A 169 -35.77 0.90 11.58
N SER A 170 -36.72 1.46 12.33
CA SER A 170 -37.80 0.74 13.03
C SER A 170 -38.50 -0.27 12.11
N LEU A 171 -38.70 0.10 10.83
CA LEU A 171 -39.39 -0.73 9.83
C LEU A 171 -38.50 -1.86 9.26
N SER A 172 -37.19 -1.63 9.10
CA SER A 172 -36.26 -2.62 8.54
C SER A 172 -35.70 -3.57 9.60
N TRP A 173 -35.57 -3.12 10.85
CA TRP A 173 -34.85 -3.78 11.94
C TRP A 173 -35.16 -5.29 12.06
N HIS A 174 -36.42 -5.68 12.20
CA HIS A 174 -36.79 -7.09 12.40
C HIS A 174 -36.46 -7.98 11.18
N ARG A 175 -36.54 -7.46 9.95
CA ARG A 175 -36.18 -8.19 8.72
C ARG A 175 -34.66 -8.34 8.57
N ARG A 176 -33.91 -7.34 9.04
CA ARG A 176 -32.46 -7.20 8.81
C ARG A 176 -31.61 -7.79 9.93
N LEU A 177 -32.15 -7.89 11.14
CA LEU A 177 -31.50 -8.49 12.32
C LEU A 177 -30.84 -9.86 12.09
N PRO A 178 -31.34 -10.77 11.22
CA PRO A 178 -30.61 -11.99 10.86
C PRO A 178 -29.22 -11.74 10.28
N TYR A 179 -29.03 -10.74 9.41
CA TYR A 179 -27.71 -10.40 8.84
C TYR A 179 -26.74 -9.90 9.92
N LEU A 180 -27.24 -9.12 10.88
CA LEU A 180 -26.43 -8.63 12.00
C LEU A 180 -25.98 -9.76 12.93
N ARG A 181 -26.83 -10.77 13.16
CA ARG A 181 -26.52 -11.94 14.01
C ARG A 181 -25.38 -12.80 13.46
N LEU A 182 -25.08 -12.74 12.16
CA LEU A 182 -23.96 -13.48 11.56
C LEU A 182 -22.60 -13.06 12.13
N TRP A 183 -22.44 -11.78 12.49
CA TRP A 183 -21.14 -11.20 12.90
C TRP A 183 -21.16 -10.49 14.26
N TYR A 184 -22.34 -10.12 14.77
CA TYR A 184 -22.49 -9.55 16.10
C TYR A 184 -22.40 -10.63 17.19
N SER A 185 -21.57 -10.39 18.19
CA SER A 185 -21.41 -11.23 19.37
C SER A 185 -21.36 -10.33 20.61
N PRO A 186 -22.31 -10.44 21.58
CA PRO A 186 -22.36 -9.53 22.73
C PRO A 186 -21.09 -9.58 23.59
N ASN A 187 -20.42 -10.73 23.62
CA ASN A 187 -19.23 -10.98 24.44
C ASN A 187 -17.92 -10.50 23.78
N SER A 188 -17.94 -10.10 22.50
CA SER A 188 -16.69 -9.75 21.77
C SER A 188 -16.79 -8.60 20.76
N THR A 189 -18.00 -8.21 20.35
CA THR A 189 -18.26 -7.17 19.34
C THR A 189 -19.02 -6.01 19.99
N ARG A 190 -18.36 -4.85 20.13
CA ARG A 190 -18.99 -3.61 20.60
C ARG A 190 -19.76 -2.97 19.45
N ALA A 191 -21.09 -3.00 19.49
CA ALA A 191 -21.94 -2.48 18.41
C ALA A 191 -23.19 -1.73 18.92
N LEU A 192 -23.56 -0.69 18.18
CA LEU A 192 -24.78 0.12 18.35
C LEU A 192 -25.60 0.08 17.06
N ALA A 193 -26.93 0.14 17.16
CA ALA A 193 -27.84 0.24 16.02
C ALA A 193 -28.67 1.54 16.11
N PHE A 194 -28.53 2.43 15.13
CA PHE A 194 -29.15 3.75 15.09
C PHE A 194 -30.45 3.74 14.29
N LEU A 195 -31.58 3.78 14.99
CA LEU A 195 -32.94 3.73 14.42
C LEU A 195 -33.60 5.12 14.42
N ASP A 196 -34.63 5.30 13.58
CA ASP A 196 -35.45 6.52 13.49
C ASP A 196 -36.47 6.67 14.65
N LYS A 197 -36.93 5.55 15.20
CA LYS A 197 -37.88 5.43 16.32
C LYS A 197 -37.79 4.01 16.91
N PRO A 198 -38.41 3.72 18.08
CA PRO A 198 -38.46 2.36 18.62
C PRO A 198 -39.01 1.34 17.61
N PRO A 199 -38.56 0.08 17.66
CA PRO A 199 -39.12 -0.99 16.81
C PRO A 199 -40.60 -1.26 17.15
N PRO A 200 -41.44 -1.72 16.19
CA PRO A 200 -42.89 -1.84 16.41
C PRO A 200 -43.30 -2.94 17.40
N LEU A 201 -42.45 -3.93 17.62
CA LEU A 201 -42.63 -4.98 18.61
C LEU A 201 -41.61 -4.78 19.74
N PRO A 202 -42.00 -4.99 21.02
CA PRO A 202 -41.04 -4.93 22.12
C PRO A 202 -39.92 -5.95 21.91
N LEU A 203 -38.68 -5.58 22.23
CA LEU A 203 -37.60 -6.55 22.33
C LEU A 203 -37.98 -7.52 23.46
N ASN A 204 -38.32 -8.75 23.09
CA ASN A 204 -38.57 -9.81 24.05
C ASN A 204 -37.28 -9.99 24.87
N SER A 205 -37.39 -10.04 26.20
CA SER A 205 -36.25 -9.85 27.13
C SER A 205 -35.14 -10.90 27.05
N SER A 206 -35.33 -11.92 26.22
CA SER A 206 -34.38 -12.98 25.87
C SER A 206 -33.41 -12.64 24.72
N SER A 207 -33.53 -11.48 24.05
CA SER A 207 -32.72 -11.17 22.84
C SER A 207 -31.28 -10.68 23.12
N SER A 208 -30.49 -11.49 23.82
CA SER A 208 -29.04 -11.24 24.09
C SER A 208 -28.16 -11.16 22.84
N PHE A 209 -28.69 -11.54 21.67
CA PHE A 209 -28.00 -11.59 20.38
C PHE A 209 -28.38 -10.41 19.45
N SER A 210 -28.50 -9.19 19.98
CA SER A 210 -28.74 -7.99 19.18
C SER A 210 -27.92 -6.78 19.67
N PRO A 211 -27.37 -5.93 18.79
CA PRO A 211 -26.72 -4.68 19.17
C PRO A 211 -27.61 -3.77 20.02
N LEU A 212 -27.01 -2.90 20.83
CA LEU A 212 -27.77 -1.91 21.60
C LEU A 212 -28.46 -0.91 20.64
N VAL A 213 -29.79 -0.89 20.67
CA VAL A 213 -30.59 0.07 19.91
C VAL A 213 -30.46 1.46 20.52
N VAL A 214 -30.14 2.43 19.66
CA VAL A 214 -30.09 3.86 19.94
C VAL A 214 -31.10 4.53 19.01
N ILE A 215 -32.01 5.33 19.57
CA ILE A 215 -32.90 6.17 18.75
C ILE A 215 -32.13 7.43 18.41
N SER A 216 -31.96 7.71 17.12
CA SER A 216 -31.25 8.91 16.67
C SER A 216 -31.97 10.18 17.13
N ALA A 217 -31.21 11.22 17.46
CA ALA A 217 -31.79 12.50 17.81
C ALA A 217 -32.42 13.21 16.59
N ASP A 218 -33.35 14.14 16.86
CA ASP A 218 -34.12 14.79 15.79
C ASP A 218 -33.23 15.56 14.79
N THR A 219 -33.59 15.45 13.52
CA THR A 219 -32.94 16.13 12.39
C THR A 219 -33.89 17.03 11.60
N SER A 220 -35.10 17.30 12.10
CA SER A 220 -36.06 18.25 11.52
C SER A 220 -35.42 19.61 11.19
N ALA A 221 -34.60 20.14 12.09
CA ALA A 221 -33.96 21.45 11.99
C ALA A 221 -32.83 21.56 10.95
N PHE A 222 -32.49 20.49 10.20
CA PHE A 222 -31.49 20.52 9.14
C PHE A 222 -32.13 20.67 7.75
N PRO A 223 -31.61 21.55 6.88
CA PRO A 223 -32.11 21.67 5.52
C PRO A 223 -31.81 20.42 4.68
N TYR A 224 -32.79 19.98 3.89
CA TYR A 224 -32.65 18.95 2.85
C TYR A 224 -33.26 19.50 1.57
N THR A 225 -32.47 19.65 0.51
CA THR A 225 -32.89 20.33 -0.74
C THR A 225 -32.74 19.47 -1.99
N PHE A 226 -32.26 18.22 -1.86
CA PHE A 226 -32.21 17.28 -2.96
C PHE A 226 -33.63 16.75 -3.29
N ARG A 227 -34.11 16.97 -4.53
CA ARG A 227 -35.43 16.49 -4.97
C ARG A 227 -35.40 14.99 -5.24
N GLY A 228 -36.38 14.24 -4.70
CA GLY A 228 -36.51 12.79 -4.92
C GLY A 228 -35.54 11.92 -4.10
N GLY A 229 -34.92 12.47 -3.04
CA GLY A 229 -34.14 11.71 -2.06
C GLY A 229 -34.79 11.72 -0.67
N LEU A 230 -34.35 10.80 0.20
CA LEU A 230 -34.93 10.66 1.54
C LEU A 230 -34.20 11.51 2.59
N ARG A 231 -34.95 12.31 3.35
CA ARG A 231 -34.43 13.14 4.46
C ARG A 231 -33.68 12.34 5.53
N SER A 232 -34.00 11.04 5.68
CA SER A 232 -33.32 10.10 6.57
C SER A 232 -31.80 10.02 6.34
N ALA A 233 -31.31 10.38 5.15
CA ALA A 233 -29.88 10.51 4.86
C ALA A 233 -29.15 11.49 5.80
N ILE A 234 -29.83 12.52 6.35
CA ILE A 234 -29.25 13.41 7.36
C ILE A 234 -29.07 12.67 8.69
N ARG A 235 -30.09 11.94 9.15
CA ARG A 235 -30.04 11.12 10.37
C ARG A 235 -28.94 10.07 10.30
N VAL A 236 -28.84 9.35 9.17
CA VAL A 236 -27.78 8.34 8.94
C VAL A 236 -26.39 8.97 8.97
N ALA A 237 -26.17 10.11 8.32
CA ALA A 237 -24.90 10.83 8.44
C ALA A 237 -24.63 11.30 9.89
N ARG A 238 -25.66 11.75 10.60
CA ARG A 238 -25.52 12.26 11.98
C ARG A 238 -25.21 11.18 13.01
N ALA A 239 -25.52 9.92 12.73
CA ALA A 239 -25.09 8.78 13.54
C ALA A 239 -23.56 8.75 13.77
N VAL A 240 -22.75 9.30 12.84
CA VAL A 240 -21.30 9.46 13.01
C VAL A 240 -20.95 10.38 14.17
N LYS A 241 -21.70 11.46 14.38
CA LYS A 241 -21.56 12.34 15.56
C LYS A 241 -22.12 11.66 16.81
N GLU A 242 -23.32 11.08 16.71
CA GLU A 242 -24.01 10.50 17.86
C GLU A 242 -23.26 9.29 18.46
N ALA A 243 -22.54 8.50 17.65
CA ALA A 243 -21.64 7.45 18.12
C ALA A 243 -20.41 7.99 18.87
N VAL A 244 -19.86 9.13 18.43
CA VAL A 244 -18.67 9.76 19.05
C VAL A 244 -19.02 10.50 20.33
N ASP A 245 -20.16 11.20 20.36
CA ASP A 245 -20.62 11.98 21.52
C ASP A 245 -20.94 11.09 22.74
N ARG A 246 -21.18 9.79 22.54
CA ARG A 246 -21.26 8.79 23.63
C ARG A 246 -19.95 8.61 24.41
N ASN A 247 -18.82 9.05 23.86
CA ASN A 247 -17.51 9.11 24.51
C ASN A 247 -17.06 7.77 25.15
N GLU A 248 -17.31 6.64 24.47
CA GLU A 248 -16.99 5.33 25.01
C GLU A 248 -15.47 5.08 25.12
N SER A 249 -15.03 4.52 26.24
CA SER A 249 -13.61 4.31 26.54
C SER A 249 -12.94 3.22 25.69
N ASP A 250 -11.64 3.38 25.43
CA ASP A 250 -10.75 2.49 24.66
C ASP A 250 -11.13 2.32 23.16
N VAL A 251 -12.04 3.14 22.63
CA VAL A 251 -12.36 3.17 21.19
C VAL A 251 -11.24 3.86 20.40
N ARG A 252 -10.65 3.13 19.45
CA ARG A 252 -9.63 3.59 18.49
C ARG A 252 -10.19 3.83 17.10
N TRP A 253 -11.22 3.08 16.74
CA TRP A 253 -11.85 3.08 15.42
C TRP A 253 -13.36 3.06 15.56
N PHE A 254 -14.03 4.01 14.90
CA PHE A 254 -15.47 4.00 14.72
C PHE A 254 -15.74 3.39 13.34
N VAL A 255 -16.42 2.25 13.28
CA VAL A 255 -16.75 1.53 12.04
C VAL A 255 -18.23 1.70 11.77
N PHE A 256 -18.59 2.11 10.56
CA PHE A 256 -19.96 2.39 10.14
C PHE A 256 -20.37 1.44 9.02
N GLY A 257 -21.66 1.11 8.96
CA GLY A 257 -22.29 0.25 7.96
C GLY A 257 -23.82 0.28 8.08
N ASP A 258 -24.52 -0.34 7.14
CA ASP A 258 -25.97 -0.44 7.11
C ASP A 258 -26.47 -1.78 7.69
N ASP A 259 -27.78 -1.94 7.83
CA ASP A 259 -28.39 -3.12 8.48
C ASP A 259 -28.36 -4.43 7.66
N ASP A 260 -27.93 -4.39 6.39
CA ASP A 260 -27.52 -5.55 5.59
C ASP A 260 -26.02 -5.59 5.26
N THR A 261 -25.17 -4.87 6.00
CA THR A 261 -23.72 -5.07 5.97
C THR A 261 -23.32 -6.24 6.88
N VAL A 262 -22.65 -7.24 6.33
CA VAL A 262 -22.07 -8.38 7.07
C VAL A 262 -20.57 -8.16 7.19
N PHE A 263 -20.06 -7.97 8.42
CA PHE A 263 -18.65 -7.67 8.68
C PHE A 263 -17.83 -8.91 9.09
N PHE A 264 -16.65 -9.06 8.48
CA PHE A 264 -15.67 -10.09 8.83
C PHE A 264 -14.74 -9.56 9.93
N VAL A 265 -15.27 -9.48 11.15
CA VAL A 265 -14.73 -8.67 12.27
C VAL A 265 -13.22 -8.83 12.52
N ASP A 266 -12.67 -10.04 12.49
CA ASP A 266 -11.22 -10.24 12.72
C ASP A 266 -10.35 -9.70 11.58
N ASN A 267 -10.85 -9.70 10.35
CA ASN A 267 -10.15 -9.08 9.23
C ASN A 267 -10.27 -7.55 9.29
N VAL A 268 -11.42 -7.00 9.69
CA VAL A 268 -11.59 -5.55 9.97
C VAL A 268 -10.58 -5.11 11.04
N VAL A 269 -10.46 -5.87 12.15
CA VAL A 269 -9.46 -5.63 13.19
C VAL A 269 -8.03 -5.69 12.62
N ARG A 270 -7.71 -6.70 11.81
CA ARG A 270 -6.36 -6.90 11.26
C ARG A 270 -5.97 -5.82 10.23
N ALA A 271 -6.89 -5.41 9.37
CA ALA A 271 -6.68 -4.33 8.40
C ALA A 271 -6.46 -2.98 9.11
N LEU A 272 -7.30 -2.66 10.11
CA LEU A 272 -7.20 -1.43 10.91
C LEU A 272 -6.04 -1.44 11.93
N ALA A 273 -5.40 -2.58 12.17
CA ALA A 273 -4.19 -2.67 12.98
C ALA A 273 -2.92 -2.13 12.30
N ARG A 274 -2.93 -1.94 10.97
CA ARG A 274 -1.81 -1.34 10.21
C ARG A 274 -1.65 0.17 10.46
N TYR A 275 -2.76 0.88 10.69
CA TYR A 275 -2.78 2.34 10.72
C TYR A 275 -2.68 2.90 12.14
N ASP A 276 -1.94 4.01 12.32
CA ASP A 276 -1.88 4.72 13.60
C ASP A 276 -3.19 5.50 13.82
N HIS A 277 -4.11 4.92 14.60
CA HIS A 277 -5.39 5.49 14.99
C HIS A 277 -5.34 6.89 15.67
N ARG A 278 -4.14 7.37 16.03
CA ARG A 278 -3.89 8.74 16.53
C ARG A 278 -3.70 9.77 15.40
N ARG A 279 -3.33 9.33 14.19
CA ARG A 279 -3.37 10.11 12.95
C ARG A 279 -4.77 10.03 12.32
N TRP A 280 -5.05 10.92 11.36
CA TRP A 280 -6.37 11.03 10.75
C TRP A 280 -6.51 10.07 9.57
N PHE A 281 -7.44 9.12 9.70
CA PHE A 281 -7.72 8.11 8.68
C PHE A 281 -9.24 8.00 8.45
N TYR A 282 -9.64 8.03 7.18
CA TYR A 282 -10.96 7.69 6.68
C TYR A 282 -10.76 6.51 5.73
N VAL A 283 -11.05 5.30 6.21
CA VAL A 283 -10.71 4.02 5.56
C VAL A 283 -11.97 3.38 5.00
N GLY A 284 -11.93 2.90 3.76
CA GLY A 284 -13.06 2.20 3.13
C GLY A 284 -12.84 2.02 1.63
N SER A 285 -13.86 1.54 0.91
CA SER A 285 -13.77 1.33 -0.54
C SER A 285 -14.77 2.16 -1.34
N ASN A 286 -14.44 2.35 -2.61
CA ASN A 286 -15.35 2.82 -3.64
C ASN A 286 -16.27 1.66 -4.11
N SER A 287 -17.28 1.96 -4.93
CA SER A 287 -18.20 0.95 -5.47
C SER A 287 -17.55 0.13 -6.59
N GLU A 288 -17.93 -1.15 -6.69
CA GLU A 288 -17.59 -2.04 -7.79
C GLU A 288 -18.15 -1.55 -9.15
N SER A 289 -19.33 -0.91 -9.15
CA SER A 289 -19.91 -0.26 -10.34
C SER A 289 -19.23 1.09 -10.60
N TYR A 290 -18.76 1.25 -11.83
CA TYR A 290 -18.17 2.47 -12.35
C TYR A 290 -19.17 3.64 -12.33
N GLU A 291 -20.41 3.40 -12.72
CA GLU A 291 -21.48 4.41 -12.84
C GLU A 291 -21.82 5.08 -11.50
N GLN A 292 -21.58 4.40 -10.39
CA GLN A 292 -21.86 4.89 -9.03
C GLN A 292 -20.72 5.78 -8.53
N ASN A 293 -19.46 5.41 -8.83
CA ASN A 293 -18.29 6.25 -8.53
C ASN A 293 -18.30 7.56 -9.34
N VAL A 294 -18.71 7.48 -10.62
CA VAL A 294 -18.94 8.65 -11.47
C VAL A 294 -20.07 9.53 -10.90
N LYS A 295 -21.19 8.93 -10.46
CA LYS A 295 -22.35 9.66 -9.94
C LYS A 295 -22.10 10.34 -8.59
N TYR A 296 -21.36 9.71 -7.68
CA TYR A 296 -21.13 10.20 -6.32
C TYR A 296 -19.69 10.69 -6.14
N SER A 297 -18.73 9.81 -5.84
CA SER A 297 -17.30 10.12 -5.94
C SER A 297 -16.42 8.86 -5.97
N PHE A 298 -15.29 8.94 -6.67
CA PHE A 298 -14.18 7.98 -6.56
C PHE A 298 -13.36 8.16 -5.26
N GLN A 299 -13.51 9.30 -4.56
CA GLN A 299 -12.81 9.63 -3.30
C GLN A 299 -13.70 9.41 -2.05
N MET A 300 -14.85 8.77 -2.19
CA MET A 300 -15.82 8.51 -1.12
C MET A 300 -15.81 7.02 -0.77
N ALA A 301 -15.71 6.68 0.52
CA ALA A 301 -16.09 5.35 0.98
C ALA A 301 -17.62 5.23 0.96
N PHE A 302 -18.15 4.16 0.37
CA PHE A 302 -19.59 3.92 0.31
C PHE A 302 -20.09 3.35 1.65
N GLY A 303 -21.23 3.86 2.13
CA GLY A 303 -21.72 3.62 3.49
C GLY A 303 -22.13 2.18 3.75
N GLY A 304 -22.84 1.57 2.78
CA GLY A 304 -23.29 0.19 2.88
C GLY A 304 -22.16 -0.83 2.84
N GLY A 305 -21.16 -0.65 1.97
CA GLY A 305 -19.91 -1.41 2.03
C GLY A 305 -19.12 -1.20 3.32
N GLY A 306 -19.38 -0.10 4.01
CA GLY A 306 -18.83 0.22 5.32
C GLY A 306 -17.50 0.97 5.27
N PHE A 307 -17.25 1.75 6.30
CA PHE A 307 -16.04 2.56 6.44
C PHE A 307 -15.63 2.72 7.90
N ALA A 308 -14.34 3.02 8.14
CA ALA A 308 -13.79 3.27 9.46
C ALA A 308 -13.18 4.66 9.56
N ILE A 309 -13.42 5.34 10.69
CA ILE A 309 -12.82 6.63 11.03
C ILE A 309 -11.95 6.46 12.28
N SER A 310 -10.71 6.96 12.24
CA SER A 310 -9.82 6.91 13.40
C SER A 310 -10.32 7.81 14.54
N SER A 311 -10.10 7.41 15.79
CA SER A 311 -10.60 8.10 16.98
C SER A 311 -10.23 9.60 17.06
N SER A 312 -9.08 9.97 16.52
CA SER A 312 -8.61 11.35 16.43
C SER A 312 -9.36 12.17 15.39
N LEU A 313 -9.62 11.61 14.19
CA LEU A 313 -10.43 12.27 13.16
C LEU A 313 -11.91 12.34 13.56
N ALA A 314 -12.46 11.26 14.11
CA ALA A 314 -13.84 11.15 14.55
C ALA A 314 -14.20 12.24 15.59
N ARG A 315 -13.30 12.48 16.57
CA ARG A 315 -13.45 13.53 17.59
C ARG A 315 -13.52 14.95 17.00
N VAL A 316 -12.84 15.22 15.89
CA VAL A 316 -12.86 16.54 15.24
C VAL A 316 -14.07 16.65 14.29
N LEU A 317 -14.35 15.58 13.52
CA LEU A 317 -15.53 15.50 12.66
C LEU A 317 -16.82 15.72 13.46
N ALA A 318 -17.02 15.05 14.60
CA ALA A 318 -18.20 15.18 15.46
C ALA A 318 -18.43 16.60 16.03
N ARG A 319 -17.40 17.46 16.05
CA ARG A 319 -17.52 18.88 16.43
C ARG A 319 -18.01 19.76 15.29
N VAL A 320 -17.59 19.45 14.05
CA VAL A 320 -17.92 20.27 12.87
C VAL A 320 -19.14 19.76 12.08
N LEU A 321 -19.53 18.50 12.28
CA LEU A 321 -20.51 17.78 11.45
C LEU A 321 -21.85 18.51 11.33
N ASP A 322 -22.46 18.95 12.45
CA ASP A 322 -23.77 19.62 12.40
C ASP A 322 -23.73 20.94 11.58
N SER A 323 -22.59 21.66 11.58
CA SER A 323 -22.41 22.82 10.69
C SER A 323 -22.26 22.42 9.22
N CYS A 324 -21.63 21.27 8.97
CA CYS A 324 -21.33 20.75 7.65
C CYS A 324 -22.57 20.15 6.98
N LEU A 325 -23.40 19.39 7.72
CA LEU A 325 -24.68 18.86 7.23
C LEU A 325 -25.61 19.99 6.73
N ARG A 326 -25.53 21.19 7.33
CA ARG A 326 -26.24 22.39 6.87
C ARG A 326 -25.68 22.96 5.56
N ARG A 327 -24.36 22.90 5.31
CA ARG A 327 -23.74 23.28 4.02
C ARG A 327 -24.13 22.31 2.91
N TYR A 328 -24.12 21.00 3.19
CA TYR A 328 -24.40 19.94 2.23
C TYR A 328 -25.87 19.47 2.23
N ALA A 329 -26.80 20.42 2.41
CA ALA A 329 -28.25 20.21 2.32
C ALA A 329 -28.71 19.56 1.00
N HIS A 330 -27.99 19.87 -0.08
CA HIS A 330 -28.31 19.54 -1.47
C HIS A 330 -27.78 18.16 -1.93
N LEU A 331 -27.03 17.44 -1.10
CA LEU A 331 -26.51 16.11 -1.47
C LEU A 331 -27.60 15.04 -1.36
N TYR A 332 -27.44 13.94 -2.10
CA TYR A 332 -28.37 12.80 -2.08
C TYR A 332 -28.32 12.05 -0.74
N GLY A 333 -27.29 11.21 -0.54
CA GLY A 333 -27.17 10.27 0.58
C GLY A 333 -26.37 10.78 1.78
N SER A 334 -26.19 9.90 2.76
CA SER A 334 -25.34 10.08 3.94
C SER A 334 -23.87 10.21 3.56
N ASP A 335 -23.39 9.32 2.72
CA ASP A 335 -21.97 9.02 2.51
C ASP A 335 -21.27 10.20 1.84
N SER A 336 -21.94 10.82 0.85
CA SER A 336 -21.46 12.02 0.18
C SER A 336 -21.37 13.21 1.15
N ARG A 337 -22.20 13.27 2.20
CA ARG A 337 -22.09 14.29 3.26
C ARG A 337 -20.89 14.01 4.16
N ILE A 338 -20.70 12.76 4.61
CA ILE A 338 -19.53 12.37 5.40
C ILE A 338 -18.23 12.64 4.64
N TYR A 339 -18.12 12.19 3.40
CA TYR A 339 -17.00 12.51 2.52
C TYR A 339 -16.77 14.01 2.39
N SER A 340 -17.82 14.81 2.17
CA SER A 340 -17.68 16.27 2.06
C SER A 340 -17.12 16.91 3.35
N CYS A 341 -17.57 16.46 4.53
CA CYS A 341 -17.09 16.96 5.82
C CYS A 341 -15.67 16.49 6.16
N VAL A 342 -15.30 15.27 5.74
CA VAL A 342 -13.93 14.73 5.87
C VAL A 342 -12.96 15.44 4.91
N ALA A 343 -13.40 15.73 3.69
CA ALA A 343 -12.65 16.52 2.72
C ALA A 343 -12.39 17.95 3.20
N GLU A 344 -13.36 18.58 3.90
CA GLU A 344 -13.20 19.89 4.57
C GLU A 344 -12.14 19.89 5.69
N LEU A 345 -11.90 18.74 6.33
CA LEU A 345 -10.80 18.56 7.30
C LEU A 345 -9.44 18.30 6.63
N GLY A 346 -9.41 18.20 5.30
CA GLY A 346 -8.23 17.98 4.50
C GLY A 346 -7.88 16.52 4.26
N VAL A 347 -8.73 15.57 4.69
CA VAL A 347 -8.45 14.14 4.64
C VAL A 347 -9.01 13.53 3.35
N GLY A 348 -8.20 12.70 2.68
CA GLY A 348 -8.64 11.88 1.55
C GLY A 348 -9.06 10.47 1.97
N LEU A 349 -9.69 9.73 1.05
CA LEU A 349 -9.97 8.30 1.25
C LEU A 349 -8.67 7.50 1.32
N THR A 350 -8.48 6.79 2.43
CA THR A 350 -7.54 5.66 2.53
C THR A 350 -8.26 4.45 1.94
N HIS A 351 -8.01 4.16 0.67
CA HIS A 351 -8.68 3.05 -0.02
C HIS A 351 -8.26 1.71 0.59
N GLU A 352 -9.25 0.90 0.97
CA GLU A 352 -9.05 -0.46 1.44
C GLU A 352 -10.04 -1.39 0.71
N PRO A 353 -9.58 -2.15 -0.29
CA PRO A 353 -10.46 -2.78 -1.28
C PRO A 353 -11.30 -3.96 -0.77
N GLY A 354 -11.12 -4.40 0.48
CA GLY A 354 -11.87 -5.51 1.08
C GLY A 354 -13.21 -5.11 1.71
N PHE A 355 -13.56 -3.82 1.71
CA PHE A 355 -14.92 -3.35 2.01
C PHE A 355 -15.74 -3.35 0.72
N HIS A 356 -16.87 -4.05 0.67
CA HIS A 356 -17.61 -4.26 -0.58
C HIS A 356 -19.03 -3.68 -0.54
N GLN A 357 -19.27 -2.68 -1.39
CA GLN A 357 -20.57 -2.03 -1.54
C GLN A 357 -21.56 -2.90 -2.33
N LEU A 358 -21.05 -3.67 -3.29
CA LEU A 358 -21.78 -4.64 -4.12
C LEU A 358 -22.98 -4.03 -4.85
N ASP A 359 -22.75 -2.91 -5.55
CA ASP A 359 -23.70 -2.28 -6.48
C ASP A 359 -23.84 -3.13 -7.78
N MET A 360 -24.28 -4.38 -7.62
CA MET A 360 -24.48 -5.42 -8.64
C MET A 360 -25.71 -6.27 -8.26
N ARG A 361 -26.19 -7.16 -9.13
CA ARG A 361 -27.30 -8.09 -8.82
C ARG A 361 -27.14 -9.47 -9.43
N GLY A 362 -27.91 -10.41 -8.89
CA GLY A 362 -27.94 -11.80 -9.31
C GLY A 362 -26.83 -12.61 -8.63
N ASN A 363 -26.19 -13.47 -9.41
CA ASN A 363 -25.19 -14.41 -8.92
C ASN A 363 -23.80 -13.77 -8.71
N LEU A 364 -23.28 -13.78 -7.47
CA LEU A 364 -21.95 -13.25 -7.15
C LEU A 364 -20.79 -14.25 -7.33
N PHE A 365 -21.05 -15.50 -7.72
CA PHE A 365 -20.05 -16.59 -7.74
C PHE A 365 -18.71 -16.16 -8.36
N GLY A 366 -18.74 -15.51 -9.52
CA GLY A 366 -17.53 -15.13 -10.24
C GLY A 366 -16.68 -14.05 -9.56
N MET A 367 -17.28 -13.21 -8.70
CA MET A 367 -16.56 -12.23 -7.88
C MET A 367 -15.91 -12.91 -6.67
N LEU A 368 -16.68 -13.75 -5.96
CA LEU A 368 -16.21 -14.45 -4.76
C LEU A 368 -15.19 -15.57 -5.10
N ALA A 369 -15.25 -16.13 -6.31
CA ALA A 369 -14.30 -17.15 -6.79
C ALA A 369 -12.98 -16.59 -7.37
N ALA A 370 -12.95 -15.31 -7.75
CA ALA A 370 -11.77 -14.61 -8.29
C ALA A 370 -11.34 -13.43 -7.38
N TYR A 371 -11.47 -13.63 -6.07
CA TYR A 371 -11.37 -12.58 -5.07
C TYR A 371 -9.90 -12.14 -4.82
N PRO A 372 -9.61 -10.83 -4.64
CA PRO A 372 -8.26 -10.27 -4.56
C PRO A 372 -7.47 -10.65 -3.29
N LEU A 373 -6.18 -10.28 -3.27
CA LEU A 373 -5.24 -10.60 -2.17
C LEU A 373 -5.46 -9.79 -0.88
N SER A 374 -6.32 -8.77 -0.91
CA SER A 374 -6.80 -8.06 0.29
C SER A 374 -7.77 -8.95 1.08
N PRO A 375 -7.69 -9.05 2.42
CA PRO A 375 -8.67 -9.81 3.20
C PRO A 375 -10.10 -9.29 2.98
N LEU A 376 -11.10 -10.19 3.06
CA LEU A 376 -12.50 -9.80 3.07
C LEU A 376 -12.85 -9.11 4.39
N LEU A 377 -13.41 -7.89 4.32
CA LEU A 377 -13.78 -7.07 5.48
C LEU A 377 -15.30 -6.96 5.64
N SER A 378 -16.03 -6.91 4.52
CA SER A 378 -17.50 -6.82 4.52
C SER A 378 -18.14 -7.28 3.21
N LEU A 379 -19.45 -7.57 3.25
CA LEU A 379 -20.35 -7.71 2.10
C LEU A 379 -21.66 -6.95 2.40
N HIS A 380 -22.32 -6.41 1.39
CA HIS A 380 -23.50 -5.52 1.50
C HIS A 380 -24.55 -5.81 0.40
N HIS A 381 -25.73 -5.16 0.44
CA HIS A 381 -26.81 -5.31 -0.55
C HIS A 381 -27.30 -6.76 -0.77
N LEU A 382 -27.16 -7.59 0.26
CA LEU A 382 -27.31 -9.04 0.22
C LEU A 382 -28.75 -9.51 -0.14
N GLU A 383 -29.76 -8.67 0.07
CA GLU A 383 -31.14 -8.93 -0.41
C GLU A 383 -31.27 -8.88 -1.95
N ALA A 384 -30.39 -8.15 -2.65
CA ALA A 384 -30.46 -7.95 -4.10
C ALA A 384 -29.77 -9.07 -4.93
N MET A 385 -29.31 -10.12 -4.26
CA MET A 385 -28.47 -11.19 -4.80
C MET A 385 -29.18 -12.54 -4.77
N GLU A 386 -28.65 -13.50 -5.50
CA GLU A 386 -28.95 -14.93 -5.33
C GLU A 386 -28.17 -15.49 -4.11
N PRO A 387 -28.66 -16.57 -3.46
CA PRO A 387 -27.85 -17.29 -2.46
C PRO A 387 -26.50 -17.72 -3.07
N ILE A 388 -25.43 -17.56 -2.29
CA ILE A 388 -24.07 -17.82 -2.77
C ILE A 388 -23.71 -19.31 -2.81
N PHE A 389 -24.45 -20.14 -2.06
CA PHE A 389 -24.36 -21.60 -2.07
C PHE A 389 -25.65 -22.20 -2.65
N PRO A 390 -25.58 -23.36 -3.33
CA PRO A 390 -26.75 -24.10 -3.76
C PRO A 390 -27.56 -24.61 -2.57
N ASP A 391 -28.86 -24.85 -2.78
CA ASP A 391 -29.79 -25.48 -1.83
C ASP A 391 -29.90 -24.83 -0.44
N MET A 392 -29.48 -23.56 -0.33
CA MET A 392 -29.53 -22.74 0.88
C MET A 392 -30.29 -21.43 0.62
N ASP A 393 -30.95 -20.89 1.66
CA ASP A 393 -31.42 -19.50 1.63
C ASP A 393 -30.26 -18.49 1.78
N ARG A 394 -30.54 -17.19 1.62
CA ARG A 394 -29.52 -16.13 1.69
C ARG A 394 -28.79 -16.08 3.03
N VAL A 395 -29.52 -16.23 4.14
CA VAL A 395 -28.95 -16.15 5.50
C VAL A 395 -28.17 -17.41 5.80
N GLN A 396 -28.71 -18.59 5.48
CA GLN A 396 -28.01 -19.89 5.60
C GLN A 396 -26.70 -19.90 4.82
N ALA A 397 -26.71 -19.44 3.57
CA ALA A 397 -25.51 -19.39 2.72
C ALA A 397 -24.43 -18.45 3.28
N LEU A 398 -24.83 -17.33 3.91
CA LEU A 398 -23.90 -16.41 4.56
C LEU A 398 -23.41 -16.93 5.92
N GLU A 399 -24.26 -17.63 6.68
CA GLU A 399 -23.88 -18.31 7.93
C GLU A 399 -22.81 -19.37 7.66
N HIS A 400 -22.97 -20.16 6.58
CA HIS A 400 -21.98 -21.14 6.13
C HIS A 400 -20.64 -20.49 5.72
N LEU A 401 -20.68 -19.37 4.98
CA LEU A 401 -19.48 -18.60 4.63
C LEU A 401 -18.77 -18.04 5.88
N VAL A 402 -19.54 -17.51 6.83
CA VAL A 402 -19.00 -16.93 8.07
C VAL A 402 -18.49 -18.02 9.02
N ALA A 403 -19.10 -19.20 9.05
CA ALA A 403 -18.56 -20.37 9.77
C ALA A 403 -17.18 -20.77 9.22
N ALA A 404 -17.00 -20.80 7.89
CA ALA A 404 -15.70 -21.01 7.27
C ALA A 404 -14.70 -19.88 7.58
N ALA A 405 -15.16 -18.62 7.58
CA ALA A 405 -14.34 -17.47 7.95
C ALA A 405 -13.87 -17.53 9.41
N ASN A 406 -14.70 -18.01 10.34
CA ASN A 406 -14.31 -18.19 11.74
C ASN A 406 -13.22 -19.27 11.93
N VAL A 407 -13.03 -20.19 10.97
CA VAL A 407 -11.98 -21.22 11.00
C VAL A 407 -10.63 -20.66 10.54
N ASP A 408 -10.57 -19.92 9.43
CA ASP A 408 -9.34 -19.22 8.99
C ASP A 408 -9.63 -17.82 8.40
N PRO A 409 -9.78 -16.78 9.25
CA PRO A 409 -10.31 -15.48 8.81
C PRO A 409 -9.52 -14.84 7.68
N ALA A 410 -8.18 -14.88 7.74
CA ALA A 410 -7.33 -14.25 6.74
C ALA A 410 -7.28 -15.01 5.39
N ARG A 411 -7.84 -16.22 5.33
CA ARG A 411 -7.86 -17.10 4.16
C ARG A 411 -9.18 -17.06 3.41
N ILE A 412 -10.26 -16.54 4.00
CA ILE A 412 -11.59 -16.54 3.38
C ILE A 412 -11.55 -15.87 1.99
N LEU A 413 -12.13 -16.56 1.00
CA LEU A 413 -12.11 -16.26 -0.43
C LEU A 413 -10.74 -16.18 -1.12
N GLN A 414 -9.60 -16.35 -0.43
CA GLN A 414 -8.28 -16.13 -1.02
C GLN A 414 -7.98 -17.09 -2.19
N GLN A 415 -8.05 -16.56 -3.42
CA GLN A 415 -7.90 -17.34 -4.64
C GLN A 415 -6.47 -17.89 -4.79
N THR A 416 -6.34 -19.21 -4.79
CA THR A 416 -5.10 -19.94 -5.01
C THR A 416 -5.25 -20.90 -6.20
N VAL A 417 -4.23 -21.02 -7.05
CA VAL A 417 -4.24 -21.93 -8.21
C VAL A 417 -3.34 -23.13 -7.96
N CYS A 418 -3.83 -24.33 -8.29
CA CYS A 418 -3.09 -25.60 -8.25
C CYS A 418 -3.08 -26.23 -9.66
N TYR A 419 -1.97 -26.86 -10.06
CA TYR A 419 -1.86 -27.58 -11.33
C TYR A 419 -1.63 -29.07 -11.08
N ASP A 420 -2.42 -29.91 -11.73
CA ASP A 420 -2.16 -31.34 -11.90
C ASP A 420 -1.61 -31.58 -13.31
N GLN A 421 -0.30 -31.85 -13.39
CA GLN A 421 0.38 -32.13 -14.65
C GLN A 421 0.14 -33.56 -15.16
N SER A 422 -0.31 -34.48 -14.31
CA SER A 422 -0.57 -35.88 -14.67
C SER A 422 -1.92 -36.02 -15.37
N ASN A 423 -2.97 -35.37 -14.85
CA ASN A 423 -4.31 -35.38 -15.46
C ASN A 423 -4.59 -34.15 -16.35
N SER A 424 -3.64 -33.21 -16.43
CA SER A 424 -3.79 -31.91 -17.12
C SER A 424 -5.02 -31.15 -16.65
N LEU A 425 -5.08 -30.86 -15.34
CA LEU A 425 -6.16 -30.13 -14.68
C LEU A 425 -5.64 -28.88 -13.96
N THR A 426 -6.43 -27.82 -13.96
CA THR A 426 -6.18 -26.62 -13.14
C THR A 426 -7.28 -26.41 -12.12
N PHE A 427 -6.90 -26.32 -10.85
CA PHE A 427 -7.81 -26.07 -9.72
C PHE A 427 -7.70 -24.60 -9.30
N SER A 428 -8.75 -23.82 -9.48
CA SER A 428 -8.87 -22.47 -8.92
C SER A 428 -9.66 -22.54 -7.61
N VAL A 429 -8.96 -22.44 -6.49
CA VAL A 429 -9.50 -22.59 -5.13
C VAL A 429 -9.77 -21.21 -4.53
N SER A 430 -11.04 -20.84 -4.37
CA SER A 430 -11.46 -19.75 -3.47
C SER A 430 -11.81 -20.38 -2.11
N TRP A 431 -10.87 -20.28 -1.17
CA TRP A 431 -10.95 -21.07 0.05
C TRP A 431 -12.10 -20.63 0.96
N GLY A 432 -12.83 -21.61 1.50
CA GLY A 432 -14.03 -21.38 2.30
C GLY A 432 -15.27 -21.05 1.48
N PHE A 433 -15.19 -21.13 0.14
CA PHE A 433 -16.33 -20.90 -0.76
C PHE A 433 -16.45 -21.97 -1.83
N ALA A 434 -15.60 -21.94 -2.86
CA ALA A 434 -15.74 -22.82 -4.02
C ALA A 434 -14.42 -23.11 -4.74
N ILE A 435 -14.36 -24.26 -5.41
CA ILE A 435 -13.25 -24.69 -6.26
C ILE A 435 -13.76 -24.89 -7.69
N GLN A 436 -13.08 -24.29 -8.66
CA GLN A 436 -13.32 -24.51 -10.09
C GLN A 436 -12.24 -25.44 -10.65
N VAL A 437 -12.63 -26.53 -11.29
CA VAL A 437 -11.73 -27.49 -11.94
C VAL A 437 -11.85 -27.36 -13.46
N TYR A 438 -10.76 -26.90 -14.08
CA TYR A 438 -10.62 -26.71 -15.52
C TYR A 438 -9.85 -27.87 -16.15
N GLN A 439 -10.22 -28.27 -17.36
CA GLN A 439 -9.46 -29.22 -18.17
C GLN A 439 -8.40 -28.45 -18.98
N GLY A 440 -7.12 -28.71 -18.70
CA GLY A 440 -5.99 -28.00 -19.26
C GLY A 440 -5.17 -27.24 -18.21
N ASN A 441 -4.13 -26.55 -18.67
CA ASN A 441 -3.27 -25.68 -17.85
C ASN A 441 -3.67 -24.22 -18.09
N GLU A 442 -4.62 -23.71 -17.30
CA GLU A 442 -5.12 -22.34 -17.38
C GLU A 442 -4.09 -21.35 -16.82
N LEU A 443 -3.90 -20.19 -17.45
CA LEU A 443 -2.93 -19.21 -16.99
C LEU A 443 -3.49 -18.42 -15.79
N VAL A 444 -2.63 -18.14 -14.80
CA VAL A 444 -3.04 -17.44 -13.57
C VAL A 444 -3.77 -16.11 -13.86
N PRO A 445 -3.27 -15.20 -14.72
CA PRO A 445 -3.94 -13.91 -14.99
C PRO A 445 -5.36 -14.04 -15.56
N ASP A 446 -5.61 -15.06 -16.38
CA ASP A 446 -6.94 -15.33 -16.95
C ASP A 446 -7.91 -15.82 -15.87
N LEU A 447 -7.41 -16.60 -14.90
CA LEU A 447 -8.18 -17.03 -13.74
C LEU A 447 -8.44 -15.90 -12.72
N LEU A 448 -7.59 -14.87 -12.66
CA LEU A 448 -7.81 -13.68 -11.81
C LEU A 448 -8.91 -12.76 -12.37
N SER A 449 -9.27 -12.90 -13.64
CA SER A 449 -10.34 -12.12 -14.25
C SER A 449 -11.71 -12.61 -13.77
N VAL A 450 -12.55 -11.68 -13.31
CA VAL A 450 -13.84 -11.98 -12.66
C VAL A 450 -14.83 -12.56 -13.68
N GLN A 451 -15.41 -13.72 -13.41
CA GLN A 451 -16.44 -14.29 -14.29
C GLN A 451 -17.73 -13.48 -14.18
N ARG A 452 -18.23 -12.97 -15.31
CA ARG A 452 -19.45 -12.13 -15.37
C ARG A 452 -20.73 -12.95 -15.17
N THR A 453 -20.97 -13.29 -13.90
CA THR A 453 -22.10 -14.06 -13.37
C THR A 453 -23.26 -13.16 -12.90
N PHE A 454 -22.95 -11.90 -12.61
CA PHE A 454 -23.84 -10.84 -12.12
C PHE A 454 -24.19 -9.83 -13.23
N VAL A 455 -25.18 -8.97 -12.93
CA VAL A 455 -25.60 -7.83 -13.77
C VAL A 455 -25.45 -6.49 -13.03
N PRO A 456 -25.40 -5.34 -13.73
CA PRO A 456 -25.25 -4.01 -13.10
C PRO A 456 -26.40 -3.61 -12.17
N TRP A 457 -26.14 -2.62 -11.30
CA TRP A 457 -27.17 -2.06 -10.41
C TRP A 457 -28.33 -1.37 -11.14
N ARG A 458 -28.10 -0.76 -12.30
CA ARG A 458 -29.18 -0.14 -13.10
C ARG A 458 -29.90 -1.22 -13.92
N ARG A 459 -31.24 -1.17 -13.94
CA ARG A 459 -32.08 -2.11 -14.72
C ARG A 459 -32.31 -1.54 -16.12
N GLY A 460 -32.29 -2.40 -17.14
CA GLY A 460 -32.64 -2.07 -18.53
C GLY A 460 -31.72 -2.74 -19.55
N SER A 461 -32.25 -3.10 -20.71
CA SER A 461 -31.50 -3.77 -21.79
C SER A 461 -30.47 -2.90 -22.51
N LYS A 462 -30.51 -1.57 -22.28
CA LYS A 462 -29.57 -0.56 -22.81
C LYS A 462 -28.59 -0.03 -21.75
N VAL A 463 -28.43 -0.74 -20.63
CA VAL A 463 -27.51 -0.35 -19.55
C VAL A 463 -26.12 -0.92 -19.84
N ASP A 464 -25.13 -0.04 -20.02
CA ASP A 464 -23.72 -0.44 -20.05
C ASP A 464 -23.30 -1.07 -18.71
N ALA A 465 -22.38 -2.03 -18.79
CA ALA A 465 -21.93 -2.82 -17.64
C ALA A 465 -20.45 -2.57 -17.37
N ASN A 466 -20.15 -1.47 -16.69
CA ASN A 466 -18.77 -1.07 -16.39
C ASN A 466 -18.45 -1.30 -14.91
N PHE A 467 -17.42 -2.09 -14.66
CA PHE A 467 -16.94 -2.45 -13.32
C PHE A 467 -15.51 -1.95 -13.09
N MET A 468 -15.12 -1.74 -11.84
CA MET A 468 -13.77 -1.31 -11.44
C MET A 468 -12.73 -2.45 -11.44
N PHE A 469 -12.98 -3.52 -12.18
CA PHE A 469 -12.12 -4.70 -12.33
C PHE A 469 -12.33 -5.34 -13.71
N ASN A 470 -11.40 -6.18 -14.15
CA ASN A 470 -11.50 -6.88 -15.43
C ASN A 470 -12.44 -8.08 -15.32
N THR A 471 -13.43 -8.14 -16.21
CA THR A 471 -14.36 -9.28 -16.33
C THR A 471 -14.02 -10.16 -17.52
N ARG A 472 -14.16 -11.48 -17.36
CA ARG A 472 -14.21 -12.46 -18.46
C ARG A 472 -15.61 -13.04 -18.62
N ASP A 473 -15.90 -13.54 -19.82
CA ASP A 473 -17.20 -14.11 -20.16
C ASP A 473 -17.53 -15.34 -19.31
N TYR A 474 -18.81 -15.44 -18.93
CA TYR A 474 -19.37 -16.64 -18.33
C TYR A 474 -20.21 -17.37 -19.39
N LEU A 475 -19.70 -18.52 -19.85
CA LEU A 475 -20.27 -19.22 -21.01
C LEU A 475 -21.72 -19.65 -20.77
N ARG A 476 -22.61 -19.36 -21.73
CA ARG A 476 -24.04 -19.69 -21.62
C ARG A 476 -24.28 -21.20 -21.55
N ASP A 477 -23.52 -21.95 -22.34
CA ASP A 477 -23.46 -23.42 -22.31
C ASP A 477 -22.84 -23.90 -20.99
N PRO A 478 -23.57 -24.62 -20.12
CA PRO A 478 -23.02 -25.12 -18.86
C PRO A 478 -21.94 -26.19 -19.07
N CYS A 479 -22.00 -26.94 -20.18
CA CYS A 479 -21.08 -28.05 -20.46
C CYS A 479 -19.69 -27.58 -20.91
N LYS A 480 -19.53 -26.28 -21.17
CA LYS A 480 -18.24 -25.63 -21.44
C LYS A 480 -17.69 -24.88 -20.21
N ARG A 481 -18.34 -24.97 -19.06
CA ARG A 481 -17.85 -24.39 -17.79
C ARG A 481 -16.93 -25.39 -17.07
N PRO A 482 -16.01 -24.92 -16.21
CA PRO A 482 -15.30 -25.79 -15.28
C PRO A 482 -16.28 -26.53 -14.36
N SER A 483 -15.93 -27.73 -13.90
CA SER A 483 -16.66 -28.37 -12.79
C SER A 483 -16.52 -27.53 -11.53
N VAL A 484 -17.62 -27.30 -10.81
CA VAL A 484 -17.66 -26.48 -9.60
C VAL A 484 -17.88 -27.38 -8.39
N PHE A 485 -17.09 -27.15 -7.34
CA PHE A 485 -17.21 -27.81 -6.05
C PHE A 485 -17.45 -26.75 -4.97
N PHE A 486 -18.57 -26.81 -4.26
CA PHE A 486 -18.89 -25.88 -3.18
C PHE A 486 -18.43 -26.43 -1.82
N LEU A 487 -18.08 -25.54 -0.89
CA LEU A 487 -17.71 -25.92 0.48
C LEU A 487 -18.82 -26.74 1.13
N LYS A 488 -18.47 -27.95 1.60
CA LYS A 488 -19.31 -28.77 2.48
C LYS A 488 -19.07 -28.44 3.95
N SER A 489 -17.80 -28.27 4.34
CA SER A 489 -17.42 -27.98 5.73
C SER A 489 -15.95 -27.54 5.83
N ALA A 490 -15.62 -26.74 6.86
CA ALA A 490 -14.25 -26.44 7.26
C ALA A 490 -14.05 -26.74 8.76
N THR A 491 -12.93 -27.35 9.13
CA THR A 491 -12.59 -27.69 10.51
C THR A 491 -11.14 -27.34 10.85
N SER A 492 -10.89 -27.03 12.13
CA SER A 492 -9.56 -26.77 12.66
C SER A 492 -9.16 -27.86 13.64
N HIS A 493 -7.99 -28.48 13.43
CA HIS A 493 -7.44 -29.52 14.29
C HIS A 493 -5.99 -29.20 14.66
N LYS A 494 -5.43 -29.86 15.70
CA LYS A 494 -4.05 -29.63 16.18
C LYS A 494 -2.96 -29.71 15.10
N ARG A 495 -3.22 -30.39 13.96
CA ARG A 495 -2.27 -30.57 12.84
C ARG A 495 -2.43 -29.54 11.71
N GLY A 496 -3.51 -28.75 11.71
CA GLY A 496 -3.86 -27.80 10.64
C GLY A 496 -5.37 -27.75 10.35
N ILE A 497 -5.72 -27.02 9.30
CA ILE A 497 -7.08 -26.76 8.87
C ILE A 497 -7.42 -27.64 7.67
N TRP A 498 -8.61 -28.24 7.72
CA TRP A 498 -9.15 -29.11 6.70
C TRP A 498 -10.45 -28.50 6.18
N SER A 499 -10.69 -28.62 4.89
CA SER A 499 -11.94 -28.17 4.27
C SER A 499 -12.33 -29.12 3.15
N SER A 500 -13.59 -29.53 3.14
CA SER A 500 -14.17 -30.49 2.19
C SER A 500 -15.12 -29.75 1.26
N TYR A 501 -15.07 -30.06 -0.04
CA TYR A 501 -15.87 -29.46 -1.09
C TYR A 501 -16.52 -30.58 -1.91
N ASN A 502 -17.84 -30.49 -2.11
CA ASN A 502 -18.61 -31.46 -2.90
C ASN A 502 -18.86 -30.91 -4.30
N ARG A 503 -18.87 -31.81 -5.30
CA ARG A 503 -19.35 -31.53 -6.66
C ARG A 503 -20.75 -30.92 -6.65
N HIS A 504 -20.99 -30.00 -7.58
CA HIS A 504 -22.32 -29.49 -7.92
C HIS A 504 -22.50 -29.55 -9.45
N ASP A 505 -23.26 -30.52 -9.93
CA ASP A 505 -23.48 -30.71 -11.37
C ASP A 505 -24.55 -29.77 -11.94
N VAL A 506 -24.30 -29.28 -13.16
CA VAL A 506 -25.15 -28.30 -13.85
C VAL A 506 -25.68 -28.92 -15.15
N GLY A 507 -26.55 -29.92 -15.00
CA GLY A 507 -27.24 -30.60 -16.09
C GLY A 507 -26.46 -31.75 -16.74
N ASN A 508 -27.11 -32.44 -17.68
CA ASN A 508 -26.63 -33.69 -18.28
C ASN A 508 -25.56 -33.47 -19.36
N CYS A 509 -24.41 -32.94 -18.95
CA CYS A 509 -23.26 -32.67 -19.83
C CYS A 509 -22.48 -33.95 -20.11
N PHE A 510 -22.60 -34.48 -21.32
CA PHE A 510 -21.75 -35.57 -21.83
C PHE A 510 -20.32 -35.07 -22.08
N GLU A 511 -19.34 -35.97 -21.98
CA GLU A 511 -17.89 -35.74 -22.12
C GLU A 511 -17.21 -34.87 -21.04
N SER A 512 -16.51 -35.53 -20.09
CA SER A 512 -15.22 -35.08 -19.54
C SER A 512 -14.62 -36.13 -18.60
N ASN A 513 -13.29 -36.24 -18.55
CA ASN A 513 -12.58 -37.13 -17.62
C ASN A 513 -12.77 -36.71 -16.15
N VAL A 514 -13.14 -35.45 -15.91
CA VAL A 514 -13.36 -34.87 -14.58
C VAL A 514 -14.60 -35.49 -13.87
N ARG A 515 -15.49 -36.17 -14.59
CA ARG A 515 -16.74 -36.77 -14.06
C ARG A 515 -16.56 -37.74 -12.88
N GLN A 516 -15.41 -38.40 -12.72
CA GLN A 516 -15.22 -39.35 -11.60
C GLN A 516 -14.99 -38.64 -10.25
N LEU A 517 -14.53 -37.39 -10.25
CA LEU A 517 -14.15 -36.66 -9.06
C LEU A 517 -15.38 -36.06 -8.37
N GLU A 518 -15.80 -36.64 -7.24
CA GLU A 518 -16.96 -36.20 -6.44
C GLU A 518 -16.58 -35.23 -5.31
N GLN A 519 -15.39 -35.41 -4.71
CA GLN A 519 -14.96 -34.65 -3.55
C GLN A 519 -13.56 -34.06 -3.70
N ILE A 520 -13.38 -32.84 -3.21
CA ILE A 520 -12.06 -32.22 -3.04
C ILE A 520 -11.83 -31.93 -1.56
N ILE A 521 -10.69 -32.35 -1.04
CA ILE A 521 -10.24 -32.08 0.33
C ILE A 521 -9.04 -31.14 0.26
N VAL A 522 -9.14 -29.97 0.88
CA VAL A 522 -8.07 -28.98 0.96
C VAL A 522 -7.52 -28.92 2.38
N PHE A 523 -6.25 -29.31 2.53
CA PHE A 523 -5.46 -29.14 3.74
C PHE A 523 -4.63 -27.87 3.69
N SER A 524 -4.50 -27.19 4.84
CA SER A 524 -3.59 -26.05 5.00
C SER A 524 -3.17 -25.85 6.47
N ARG A 525 -2.21 -24.96 6.70
CA ARG A 525 -1.98 -24.36 8.03
C ARG A 525 -2.76 -23.05 8.13
N LYS A 526 -3.29 -22.73 9.31
CA LYS A 526 -3.99 -21.47 9.58
C LYS A 526 -3.16 -20.28 9.11
N LEU A 527 -3.79 -19.32 8.42
CA LEU A 527 -3.14 -18.14 7.90
C LEU A 527 -3.16 -17.02 8.94
N GLU A 528 -2.07 -16.89 9.70
CA GLU A 528 -1.85 -15.70 10.53
C GLU A 528 -0.97 -14.70 9.77
N LEU A 529 -1.61 -13.66 9.23
CA LEU A 529 -0.93 -12.53 8.61
C LEU A 529 -0.53 -11.51 9.70
N ASN A 530 0.76 -11.21 9.79
CA ASN A 530 1.28 -10.07 10.56
C ASN A 530 1.14 -8.75 9.78
N ILE A 531 1.47 -7.61 10.40
CA ILE A 531 1.40 -6.28 9.76
C ILE A 531 2.21 -6.22 8.45
N ASP A 532 3.40 -6.82 8.46
CA ASP A 532 4.34 -6.79 7.34
C ASP A 532 3.75 -7.55 6.12
N GLN A 533 3.11 -8.70 6.37
CA GLN A 533 2.36 -9.48 5.36
C GLN A 533 1.01 -8.85 4.97
N MET A 534 0.42 -8.01 5.82
CA MET A 534 -0.79 -7.23 5.51
C MET A 534 -0.48 -5.96 4.69
N ASN A 535 0.77 -5.52 4.67
CA ASN A 535 1.25 -4.42 3.82
C ASN A 535 1.69 -4.94 2.43
N ALA A 536 2.36 -6.10 2.39
CA ALA A 536 2.73 -6.81 1.17
C ALA A 536 2.02 -8.18 1.08
N PRO A 537 0.70 -8.23 0.81
CA PRO A 537 -0.06 -9.48 0.74
C PRO A 537 0.37 -10.31 -0.48
N ARG A 538 0.41 -11.64 -0.29
CA ARG A 538 0.89 -12.58 -1.30
C ARG A 538 0.03 -13.82 -1.41
N ARG A 539 -0.23 -14.26 -2.65
CA ARG A 539 -0.88 -15.55 -2.93
C ARG A 539 -0.03 -16.69 -2.37
N GLN A 540 -0.68 -17.68 -1.76
CA GLN A 540 -0.02 -18.88 -1.27
C GLN A 540 0.26 -19.86 -2.41
N CYS A 541 1.16 -20.82 -2.17
CA CYS A 541 1.39 -21.91 -3.12
C CYS A 541 0.37 -23.03 -2.88
N CYS A 542 -0.11 -23.67 -3.95
CA CYS A 542 -0.83 -24.94 -3.84
C CYS A 542 -0.03 -26.06 -4.52
N SER A 543 -0.27 -27.29 -4.06
CA SER A 543 0.14 -28.52 -4.73
C SER A 543 -0.97 -29.55 -4.61
N VAL A 544 -1.28 -30.23 -5.72
CA VAL A 544 -2.10 -31.44 -5.72
C VAL A 544 -1.28 -32.57 -5.06
N LEU A 545 -1.91 -33.36 -4.20
CA LEU A 545 -1.31 -34.51 -3.55
C LEU A 545 -1.82 -35.81 -4.21
N PRO A 546 -1.00 -36.88 -4.28
CA PRO A 546 -1.47 -38.18 -4.72
C PRO A 546 -2.66 -38.66 -3.87
N THR A 547 -3.63 -39.31 -4.51
CA THR A 547 -4.80 -39.89 -3.86
C THR A 547 -4.89 -41.38 -4.08
N SER A 548 -5.56 -42.08 -3.18
CA SER A 548 -5.77 -43.53 -3.20
C SER A 548 -7.07 -43.95 -3.90
N THR A 549 -7.91 -42.99 -4.30
CA THR A 549 -9.20 -43.20 -4.97
C THR A 549 -9.38 -42.16 -6.08
N ASN A 550 -10.11 -42.54 -7.12
CA ASN A 550 -10.42 -41.65 -8.25
C ASN A 550 -11.51 -40.61 -7.94
N ASP A 551 -12.31 -40.87 -6.90
CA ASP A 551 -13.45 -40.03 -6.48
C ASP A 551 -13.06 -38.79 -5.69
N THR A 552 -11.82 -38.73 -5.18
CA THR A 552 -11.37 -37.76 -4.20
C THR A 552 -10.01 -37.19 -4.60
N THR A 553 -9.89 -35.86 -4.63
CA THR A 553 -8.60 -35.15 -4.84
C THR A 553 -8.19 -34.38 -3.60
N ASN A 554 -6.92 -34.56 -3.21
CA ASN A 554 -6.31 -33.87 -2.07
C ASN A 554 -5.49 -32.67 -2.55
N LEU A 555 -5.78 -31.47 -2.06
CA LEU A 555 -5.02 -30.24 -2.32
C LEU A 555 -4.34 -29.77 -1.04
N HIS A 556 -3.11 -29.26 -1.15
CA HIS A 556 -2.36 -28.69 -0.03
C HIS A 556 -1.97 -27.25 -0.34
N ILE A 557 -2.57 -26.30 0.40
CA ILE A 557 -2.18 -24.89 0.36
C ILE A 557 -1.13 -24.61 1.43
N ARG A 558 0.03 -24.11 1.01
CA ARG A 558 1.23 -23.92 1.83
C ARG A 558 1.78 -22.50 1.69
N HIS A 559 2.41 -22.04 2.77
CA HIS A 559 3.17 -20.79 2.76
C HIS A 559 4.38 -20.90 1.82
N PHE A 560 4.86 -19.74 1.36
CA PHE A 560 6.19 -19.63 0.74
C PHE A 560 7.27 -20.02 1.75
N GLY A 561 8.28 -20.77 1.31
CA GLY A 561 9.51 -20.96 2.07
C GLY A 561 10.50 -19.84 1.76
N ASN A 562 11.35 -19.47 2.72
CA ASN A 562 12.37 -18.42 2.53
C ASN A 562 13.47 -18.79 1.53
N PHE A 563 13.54 -20.06 1.11
CA PHE A 563 14.41 -20.54 0.04
C PHE A 563 13.58 -21.06 -1.13
N MET A 564 13.89 -20.58 -2.34
CA MET A 564 13.27 -21.07 -3.57
C MET A 564 13.84 -22.45 -3.94
N SER A 565 13.07 -23.50 -3.67
CA SER A 565 12.98 -24.62 -4.61
C SER A 565 11.67 -24.48 -5.39
N MET A 566 11.67 -23.57 -6.37
CA MET A 566 10.77 -23.71 -7.50
C MET A 566 11.36 -24.80 -8.39
N ASN A 567 11.04 -26.06 -8.10
CA ASN A 567 11.27 -27.17 -9.02
C ASN A 567 10.30 -27.07 -10.22
N VAL A 568 10.41 -25.98 -10.97
CA VAL A 568 10.05 -25.96 -12.39
C VAL A 568 11.11 -26.84 -13.06
N ARG A 569 10.90 -28.15 -13.01
CA ARG A 569 11.57 -29.05 -13.95
C ARG A 569 11.09 -28.61 -15.33
N VAL A 570 11.96 -27.93 -16.06
CA VAL A 570 11.81 -27.78 -17.50
C VAL A 570 12.00 -29.18 -18.09
N VAL A 571 10.92 -29.96 -18.14
CA VAL A 571 10.88 -31.25 -18.82
C VAL A 571 10.79 -30.96 -20.32
N GLY A 572 11.89 -30.44 -20.85
CA GLY A 572 12.13 -30.31 -22.28
C GLY A 572 12.28 -31.71 -22.88
N ASP A 573 11.14 -32.28 -23.27
CA ASP A 573 11.02 -33.39 -24.23
C ASP A 573 12.00 -34.59 -24.04
N ILE A 574 12.14 -35.07 -22.80
CA ILE A 574 12.84 -36.35 -22.48
C ILE A 574 11.97 -37.57 -22.89
N ARG A 575 11.28 -37.47 -24.03
CA ARG A 575 10.78 -38.58 -24.84
C ARG A 575 11.33 -38.57 -26.26
N ARG A 576 12.06 -37.53 -26.66
CA ARG A 576 12.73 -37.44 -27.99
C ARG A 576 14.24 -37.72 -27.96
N MET A 577 14.86 -37.72 -26.78
CA MET A 577 16.22 -38.26 -26.55
C MET A 577 16.16 -39.67 -25.91
N ARG A 578 15.51 -40.62 -26.60
CA ARG A 578 15.58 -42.05 -26.23
C ARG A 578 15.94 -42.96 -27.40
N LEU A 579 16.82 -42.44 -28.25
CA LEU A 579 17.63 -43.12 -29.26
C LEU A 579 18.96 -42.36 -29.32
N LEU A 580 20.05 -43.09 -29.61
CA LEU A 580 21.46 -42.63 -29.65
C LEU A 580 22.14 -42.42 -28.27
N PHE A 581 22.98 -43.42 -27.94
CA PHE A 581 24.09 -43.44 -26.96
C PHE A 581 23.79 -43.37 -25.45
N GLY A 582 24.69 -43.98 -24.70
CA GLY A 582 24.78 -43.98 -23.24
C GLY A 582 26.21 -44.33 -22.80
N TYR A 583 26.40 -44.38 -21.47
CA TYR A 583 27.66 -44.61 -20.73
C TYR A 583 28.69 -43.47 -20.65
N ALA A 584 29.37 -43.49 -19.49
CA ALA A 584 30.54 -42.71 -19.03
C ALA A 584 30.29 -41.28 -18.48
N GLU A 585 30.91 -41.03 -17.32
CA GLU A 585 30.94 -39.79 -16.54
C GLU A 585 32.39 -39.27 -16.46
N LEU A 586 32.59 -37.95 -16.24
CA LEU A 586 33.36 -37.38 -15.11
C LEU A 586 33.79 -35.90 -15.31
N ASP A 587 33.18 -35.06 -14.48
CA ASP A 587 33.61 -33.83 -13.79
C ASP A 587 34.87 -33.00 -14.11
N SER A 588 34.77 -31.74 -13.67
CA SER A 588 35.82 -30.73 -13.37
C SER A 588 36.35 -29.89 -14.54
N VAL A 589 36.63 -28.58 -14.45
CA VAL A 589 36.22 -27.40 -13.65
C VAL A 589 37.31 -26.33 -13.92
N LEU A 590 36.94 -25.04 -13.80
CA LEU A 590 37.80 -23.84 -13.74
C LEU A 590 38.06 -23.07 -15.05
N PHE A 591 37.79 -21.76 -15.01
CA PHE A 591 38.12 -20.77 -16.03
C PHE A 591 39.45 -20.09 -15.70
N LEU A 592 40.29 -19.84 -16.71
CA LEU A 592 41.31 -18.79 -16.69
C LEU A 592 41.34 -18.03 -18.04
N LYS A 593 41.92 -16.82 -18.03
CA LYS A 593 41.73 -15.76 -19.04
C LYS A 593 43.02 -15.44 -19.80
N VAL A 594 42.96 -15.37 -21.13
CA VAL A 594 43.94 -14.71 -22.01
C VAL A 594 43.18 -13.98 -23.14
N GLU A 595 43.78 -12.96 -23.74
CA GLU A 595 43.16 -12.00 -24.68
C GLU A 595 43.69 -12.12 -26.14
N GLU A 596 43.14 -11.29 -27.02
CA GLU A 596 43.63 -10.85 -28.34
C GLU A 596 43.37 -11.66 -29.65
N ASN A 597 42.74 -10.95 -30.59
CA ASN A 597 43.03 -10.82 -32.04
C ASN A 597 43.11 -12.05 -32.98
N GLY A 598 42.27 -12.08 -34.05
CA GLY A 598 42.69 -12.74 -35.31
C GLY A 598 41.63 -13.27 -36.30
N LYS A 599 41.18 -12.41 -37.22
CA LYS A 599 40.63 -12.69 -38.58
C LYS A 599 40.53 -14.16 -39.11
N ARG A 600 39.29 -14.54 -39.49
CA ARG A 600 38.87 -15.32 -40.71
C ARG A 600 39.13 -16.85 -40.85
N LYS A 601 38.01 -17.57 -41.06
CA LYS A 601 37.73 -18.65 -42.06
C LYS A 601 38.26 -20.10 -41.89
N TYR A 602 37.28 -21.02 -41.98
CA TYR A 602 37.28 -22.39 -42.56
C TYR A 602 37.92 -23.62 -41.85
N SER A 603 37.05 -24.62 -41.62
CA SER A 603 37.17 -26.03 -42.05
C SER A 603 38.05 -27.07 -41.30
N LEU A 604 37.34 -28.04 -40.69
CA LEU A 604 37.58 -29.49 -40.55
C LEU A 604 38.88 -30.11 -39.94
N GLU A 605 38.60 -31.06 -39.03
CA GLU A 605 39.24 -32.39 -38.81
C GLU A 605 40.62 -32.60 -38.13
N ARG A 606 40.54 -32.97 -36.84
CA ARG A 606 41.14 -34.16 -36.17
C ARG A 606 42.50 -34.73 -36.63
N LYS A 607 43.44 -34.84 -35.67
CA LYS A 607 44.07 -36.14 -35.27
C LYS A 607 44.81 -36.06 -33.92
N ILE A 608 45.28 -37.21 -33.41
CA ILE A 608 45.77 -37.48 -32.04
C ILE A 608 47.16 -38.15 -32.10
N PRO A 609 48.15 -37.78 -31.25
CA PRO A 609 48.73 -38.68 -30.22
C PRO A 609 48.84 -37.98 -28.83
N VAL A 610 48.88 -38.59 -27.63
CA VAL A 610 49.30 -39.92 -27.10
C VAL A 610 50.80 -40.03 -26.77
N LEU A 611 51.19 -39.98 -25.47
CA LEU A 611 52.08 -40.95 -24.75
C LEU A 611 52.51 -40.53 -23.32
N ILE A 612 52.66 -41.56 -22.45
CA ILE A 612 53.62 -41.74 -21.32
C ILE A 612 53.33 -41.13 -19.92
N VAL A 613 53.77 -41.92 -18.92
CA VAL A 613 53.62 -41.89 -17.44
C VAL A 613 55.05 -42.18 -16.87
N GLU A 614 55.50 -41.70 -15.71
CA GLU A 614 55.41 -42.38 -14.39
C GLU A 614 56.34 -41.71 -13.34
N LYS A 615 56.13 -42.00 -12.03
CA LYS A 615 57.02 -41.79 -10.86
C LYS A 615 57.29 -40.33 -10.43
N GLU A 616 57.52 -40.02 -9.15
CA GLU A 616 57.95 -40.84 -8.01
C GLU A 616 57.03 -40.75 -6.77
N LEU A 617 57.25 -41.61 -5.75
CA LEU A 617 56.32 -41.84 -4.64
C LEU A 617 57.06 -42.17 -3.32
N SER A 618 57.33 -41.18 -2.46
CA SER A 618 57.44 -41.40 -0.99
C SER A 618 57.62 -40.14 -0.13
N LYS A 619 56.63 -39.82 0.71
CA LYS A 619 56.71 -39.86 2.20
C LYS A 619 55.41 -39.38 2.85
N LEU A 620 54.55 -40.36 3.17
CA LEU A 620 53.38 -40.22 4.03
C LEU A 620 53.75 -40.40 5.52
N LYS A 621 52.92 -39.84 6.40
CA LYS A 621 52.58 -40.18 7.81
C LYS A 621 51.89 -38.96 8.45
N GLU A 622 50.84 -39.00 9.29
CA GLU A 622 49.89 -40.01 9.84
C GLU A 622 48.89 -39.18 10.71
N TYR A 623 47.55 -39.33 10.84
CA TYR A 623 46.44 -40.22 10.42
C TYR A 623 45.26 -39.32 9.92
N THR A 624 44.11 -39.66 9.29
CA THR A 624 43.24 -40.87 9.11
C THR A 624 42.36 -41.25 10.34
N PHE A 625 41.17 -41.88 10.32
CA PHE A 625 40.13 -42.31 9.35
C PHE A 625 38.89 -42.85 10.16
N TYR A 626 37.65 -43.16 9.69
CA TYR A 626 36.79 -42.84 8.51
C TYR A 626 35.32 -43.36 8.82
N PRO A 627 34.23 -42.94 8.14
CA PRO A 627 32.90 -43.61 8.24
C PRO A 627 32.79 -44.87 7.33
N LEU A 628 31.60 -45.53 7.29
CA LEU A 628 31.14 -46.73 6.47
C LEU A 628 31.15 -48.11 7.21
N LEU A 629 30.35 -49.16 6.90
CA LEU A 629 29.05 -49.33 6.19
C LEU A 629 28.50 -50.81 6.28
N ILE A 630 27.17 -51.02 6.51
CA ILE A 630 26.31 -52.24 6.25
C ILE A 630 26.63 -53.61 6.91
N SER A 631 25.61 -54.30 7.49
CA SER A 631 25.14 -55.69 7.16
C SER A 631 24.09 -56.26 8.16
N LYS A 632 23.46 -57.41 7.85
CA LYS A 632 22.56 -58.24 8.69
C LYS A 632 23.18 -59.62 8.95
N ILE A 633 22.78 -60.32 10.04
CA ILE A 633 22.21 -61.70 10.04
C ILE A 633 21.77 -62.11 11.47
N ALA A 634 20.97 -63.18 11.57
CA ALA A 634 20.19 -63.61 12.75
C ALA A 634 21.00 -64.19 13.93
N GLY A 635 20.35 -64.26 15.11
CA GLY A 635 20.86 -64.92 16.32
C GLY A 635 19.80 -64.93 17.44
N SER A 636 19.07 -66.03 17.57
CA SER A 636 17.93 -66.23 18.48
C SER A 636 18.31 -66.29 19.98
N PHE A 637 17.39 -65.90 20.87
CA PHE A 637 16.83 -66.77 21.94
C PHE A 637 15.53 -66.15 22.51
N SER A 638 14.80 -66.86 23.39
CA SER A 638 13.38 -66.62 23.71
C SER A 638 13.02 -67.03 25.16
N TRP A 639 11.79 -66.70 25.58
CA TRP A 639 10.95 -67.25 26.69
C TRP A 639 10.77 -66.43 27.99
N TYR A 640 9.52 -65.90 28.16
CA TYR A 640 8.64 -65.87 29.36
C TYR A 640 9.09 -65.05 30.61
N LEU A 641 8.23 -64.63 31.56
CA LEU A 641 6.75 -64.58 31.75
C LEU A 641 6.36 -63.06 31.88
N GLU A 642 5.18 -62.54 31.47
CA GLU A 642 3.82 -62.69 32.05
C GLU A 642 3.67 -62.22 33.52
N CYS A 643 2.55 -61.62 33.97
CA CYS A 643 1.51 -60.78 33.32
C CYS A 643 0.60 -60.14 34.40
N ASP A 644 -0.12 -59.05 34.08
CA ASP A 644 -1.60 -58.97 34.11
C ASP A 644 -2.17 -57.54 34.03
N ASN A 645 -3.35 -57.42 33.42
CA ASN A 645 -4.25 -56.26 33.44
C ASN A 645 -5.62 -56.72 33.98
N LEU A 646 -6.43 -55.81 34.52
CA LEU A 646 -7.90 -55.95 34.45
C LEU A 646 -8.64 -54.61 34.70
N SER A 647 -9.77 -54.43 33.99
CA SER A 647 -10.98 -53.62 34.28
C SER A 647 -10.84 -52.23 34.91
N GLU A 648 -11.25 -51.14 34.24
CA GLU A 648 -12.67 -50.70 34.11
C GLU A 648 -13.38 -50.40 35.44
N GLU A 649 -13.81 -49.15 35.66
CA GLU A 649 -15.25 -48.82 35.60
C GLU A 649 -15.49 -47.29 35.52
N SER A 650 -16.70 -46.80 35.83
CA SER A 650 -17.22 -45.51 35.36
C SER A 650 -18.07 -44.73 36.41
N ASN A 651 -18.60 -43.58 35.97
CA ASN A 651 -19.77 -42.85 36.48
C ASN A 651 -19.68 -41.82 37.63
N PHE A 652 -20.34 -40.69 37.35
CA PHE A 652 -21.24 -39.87 38.18
C PHE A 652 -20.74 -39.03 39.38
N ASN A 653 -20.65 -37.71 39.10
CA ASN A 653 -21.59 -36.66 39.53
C ASN A 653 -21.77 -36.23 41.00
N LEU A 654 -22.11 -34.92 41.14
CA LEU A 654 -22.77 -34.24 42.29
C LEU A 654 -21.93 -34.16 43.60
N GLU A 655 -22.03 -33.14 44.47
CA GLU A 655 -22.64 -31.79 44.39
C GLU A 655 -22.20 -30.90 45.59
N ARG A 656 -22.26 -29.56 45.47
CA ARG A 656 -22.47 -28.55 46.56
C ARG A 656 -21.49 -28.54 47.77
N ASP A 657 -21.41 -27.54 48.66
CA ASP A 657 -21.79 -26.11 48.64
C ASP A 657 -21.00 -25.31 49.70
N HIS A 658 -20.93 -23.96 49.57
CA HIS A 658 -20.76 -22.96 50.66
C HIS A 658 -19.53 -23.07 51.65
N HIS A 659 -19.07 -22.05 52.40
CA HIS A 659 -19.28 -20.59 52.46
C HIS A 659 -18.04 -19.88 53.10
N LYS A 660 -17.96 -18.53 52.97
CA LYS A 660 -17.62 -17.47 53.97
C LYS A 660 -16.80 -17.77 55.26
N ASP A 661 -16.03 -16.84 55.88
CA ASP A 661 -15.78 -15.40 55.61
C ASP A 661 -14.52 -14.82 56.33
N HIS A 662 -14.11 -13.62 55.89
CA HIS A 662 -13.46 -12.50 56.59
C HIS A 662 -12.48 -12.60 57.82
N ASN A 663 -11.27 -12.02 57.60
CA ASN A 663 -10.60 -10.93 58.36
C ASN A 663 -10.10 -11.03 59.84
N ARG A 664 -8.75 -10.99 59.96
CA ARG A 664 -7.92 -9.86 60.47
C ARG A 664 -7.74 -9.56 62.00
N THR A 665 -6.53 -9.86 62.48
CA THR A 665 -5.64 -9.06 63.40
C THR A 665 -5.78 -8.99 64.95
N ARG A 666 -4.60 -9.24 65.59
CA ARG A 666 -3.94 -8.58 66.78
C ARG A 666 -4.07 -9.14 68.22
N SER A 667 -2.95 -9.75 68.67
CA SER A 667 -2.29 -9.59 70.01
C SER A 667 -3.04 -10.14 71.26
N ILE A 668 -2.47 -10.40 72.46
CA ILE A 668 -1.24 -9.94 73.17
C ILE A 668 -0.53 -11.08 73.98
N VAL A 669 0.82 -10.97 74.05
CA VAL A 669 1.86 -11.48 75.00
C VAL A 669 1.48 -12.17 76.32
N VAL A 670 2.28 -13.20 76.70
CA VAL A 670 2.63 -13.56 78.11
C VAL A 670 4.18 -13.73 78.27
N LYS A 671 4.65 -13.63 79.53
CA LYS A 671 6.02 -13.41 80.10
C LYS A 671 7.21 -14.36 79.72
N MET A 672 8.41 -13.75 79.61
CA MET A 672 9.62 -13.86 80.51
C MET A 672 10.00 -15.25 81.11
N GLN A 673 11.28 -15.66 81.30
CA GLN A 673 12.61 -15.00 81.17
C GLN A 673 13.78 -16.04 81.32
N LEU A 674 14.97 -15.79 80.73
CA LEU A 674 16.34 -16.33 81.05
C LEU A 674 16.56 -17.88 81.16
N PHE A 675 17.70 -18.50 80.83
CA PHE A 675 19.12 -18.15 81.03
C PHE A 675 20.09 -18.72 79.94
N HIS A 676 21.39 -18.45 80.11
CA HIS A 676 22.59 -18.96 79.41
C HIS A 676 22.61 -20.48 79.04
N LYS A 677 23.43 -21.00 78.10
CA LYS A 677 24.80 -20.62 77.62
C LYS A 677 25.02 -21.05 76.13
N PRO A 678 26.11 -20.69 75.41
CA PRO A 678 26.13 -20.65 73.94
C PRO A 678 27.07 -21.63 73.19
N THR A 679 26.59 -22.26 72.10
CA THR A 679 27.44 -22.95 71.08
C THR A 679 26.89 -22.98 69.63
N LYS A 680 25.76 -22.32 69.30
CA LYS A 680 25.10 -22.45 67.97
C LYS A 680 25.18 -21.24 67.01
N ALA A 681 25.93 -20.18 67.35
CA ALA A 681 26.04 -18.99 66.48
C ALA A 681 26.90 -19.23 65.21
N GLN A 682 28.03 -19.94 65.35
CA GLN A 682 28.98 -20.15 64.26
C GLN A 682 28.36 -20.94 63.08
N THR A 683 27.53 -21.93 63.41
CA THR A 683 26.85 -22.79 62.44
C THR A 683 25.82 -22.00 61.63
N LEU A 684 25.07 -21.09 62.28
CA LEU A 684 24.06 -20.27 61.59
C LEU A 684 24.71 -19.26 60.64
N VAL A 685 25.80 -18.59 61.05
CA VAL A 685 26.54 -17.66 60.18
C VAL A 685 27.17 -18.41 59.00
N ASN A 686 27.75 -19.59 59.22
CA ASN A 686 28.25 -20.42 58.12
C ASN A 686 27.10 -20.90 57.21
N PHE A 687 25.94 -21.27 57.75
CA PHE A 687 24.77 -21.69 56.94
C PHE A 687 24.22 -20.53 56.10
N ILE A 688 24.16 -19.30 56.65
CA ILE A 688 23.78 -18.09 55.91
C ILE A 688 24.81 -17.76 54.83
N LEU A 689 26.11 -17.84 55.12
CA LEU A 689 27.16 -17.63 54.12
C LEU A 689 27.11 -18.68 53.01
N VAL A 690 26.99 -19.97 53.35
CA VAL A 690 26.84 -21.05 52.37
C VAL A 690 25.54 -20.89 51.56
N SER A 691 24.41 -20.57 52.19
CA SER A 691 23.14 -20.27 51.52
C SER A 691 23.26 -19.07 50.58
N SER A 692 23.94 -17.99 50.99
CA SER A 692 24.17 -16.81 50.15
C SER A 692 25.11 -17.11 48.98
N SER A 693 26.15 -17.93 49.17
CA SER A 693 27.02 -18.39 48.09
C SER A 693 26.31 -19.36 47.15
N PHE A 694 25.44 -20.25 47.64
CA PHE A 694 24.60 -21.09 46.79
C PHE A 694 23.53 -20.28 46.06
N CYS A 695 22.97 -19.22 46.66
CA CYS A 695 22.02 -18.34 46.00
C CYS A 695 22.71 -17.45 44.96
N ALA A 696 23.90 -16.92 45.25
CA ALA A 696 24.73 -16.17 44.30
C ALA A 696 25.24 -17.07 43.17
N LEU A 697 25.68 -18.30 43.47
CA LEU A 697 26.07 -19.29 42.47
C LEU A 697 24.84 -19.74 41.66
N TYR A 698 23.68 -19.94 42.27
CA TYR A 698 22.43 -20.23 41.56
C TYR A 698 22.00 -19.06 40.68
N LEU A 699 22.19 -17.80 41.09
CA LEU A 699 21.95 -16.62 40.26
C LEU A 699 22.95 -16.51 39.11
N VAL A 700 24.24 -16.72 39.35
CA VAL A 700 25.29 -16.70 38.31
C VAL A 700 25.11 -17.86 37.34
N VAL A 701 24.85 -19.07 37.82
CA VAL A 701 24.54 -20.26 37.00
C VAL A 701 23.20 -20.10 36.30
N SER A 702 22.19 -19.47 36.90
CA SER A 702 20.94 -19.12 36.20
C SER A 702 21.17 -18.06 35.13
N VAL A 703 22.01 -17.06 35.36
CA VAL A 703 22.37 -16.05 34.34
C VAL A 703 23.23 -16.66 33.22
N LEU A 704 24.11 -17.61 33.52
CA LEU A 704 24.90 -18.35 32.53
C LEU A 704 24.06 -19.41 31.78
N LEU A 705 23.11 -20.08 32.43
CA LEU A 705 22.18 -21.03 31.80
C LEU A 705 21.06 -20.31 31.03
N LEU A 706 20.60 -19.14 31.46
CA LEU A 706 19.74 -18.26 30.63
C LEU A 706 20.54 -17.58 29.51
N GLY A 707 21.84 -17.35 29.71
CA GLY A 707 22.78 -16.82 28.71
C GLY A 707 23.30 -17.86 27.69
N THR A 708 23.13 -19.15 27.95
CA THR A 708 23.51 -20.25 27.04
C THR A 708 22.34 -21.12 26.59
N SER A 709 21.21 -21.07 27.29
CA SER A 709 19.92 -21.46 26.70
C SER A 709 19.70 -20.62 25.46
N ARG A 710 19.57 -21.27 24.31
CA ARG A 710 18.97 -20.64 23.12
C ARG A 710 17.47 -20.45 23.36
N VAL A 711 17.15 -19.50 24.24
CA VAL A 711 15.87 -18.81 24.20
C VAL A 711 15.80 -18.17 22.82
N VAL A 712 15.07 -18.80 21.90
CA VAL A 712 14.69 -18.19 20.63
C VAL A 712 13.58 -17.18 20.92
N GLN A 713 13.93 -16.19 21.74
CA GLN A 713 13.50 -14.84 21.48
C GLN A 713 13.93 -14.55 20.05
N VAL A 714 12.95 -14.58 19.15
CA VAL A 714 12.95 -13.60 18.07
C VAL A 714 12.81 -12.24 18.76
N ASN A 715 13.95 -11.75 19.26
CA ASN A 715 14.18 -10.34 19.39
C ASN A 715 14.05 -9.81 17.97
N LYS A 716 12.81 -9.42 17.61
CA LYS A 716 12.52 -8.59 16.44
C LYS A 716 13.48 -7.42 16.63
N THR A 717 14.53 -7.36 15.81
CA THR A 717 15.72 -6.57 16.11
C THR A 717 15.31 -5.15 16.44
N SER A 718 15.94 -4.56 17.47
CA SER A 718 15.82 -3.12 17.74
C SER A 718 15.92 -2.41 16.40
N GLN A 719 14.81 -1.77 15.96
CA GLN A 719 14.52 -1.55 14.54
C GLN A 719 15.80 -1.29 13.78
N ASP A 720 16.19 -2.21 12.87
CA ASP A 720 17.32 -2.00 11.98
C ASP A 720 17.12 -0.61 11.38
N VAL A 721 17.93 0.37 11.83
CA VAL A 721 17.79 1.78 11.44
C VAL A 721 18.42 1.89 10.07
N SER A 722 17.76 1.20 9.14
CA SER A 722 18.08 1.10 7.74
C SER A 722 18.18 2.53 7.28
N ARG A 723 19.41 2.93 6.92
CA ARG A 723 19.75 4.31 6.53
C ARG A 723 18.64 4.82 5.62
N PRO A 724 18.09 6.04 5.82
CA PRO A 724 16.96 6.52 5.04
C PRO A 724 17.15 6.21 3.56
N THR A 725 16.09 5.72 2.89
CA THR A 725 16.19 5.43 1.45
C THR A 725 16.50 6.74 0.74
N THR A 726 17.73 6.86 0.24
CA THR A 726 18.21 7.92 -0.66
C THR A 726 18.29 7.40 -2.10
N LEU A 727 18.49 8.31 -3.05
CA LEU A 727 18.59 8.03 -4.48
C LEU A 727 19.64 6.96 -4.85
N ASP A 728 20.75 6.86 -4.08
CA ASP A 728 21.81 5.85 -4.23
C ASP A 728 21.32 4.38 -4.23
N HIS A 729 20.16 4.13 -3.60
CA HIS A 729 19.57 2.80 -3.44
C HIS A 729 18.56 2.44 -4.54
N LEU A 730 18.28 3.37 -5.46
CA LEU A 730 17.39 3.19 -6.61
C LEU A 730 18.22 2.90 -7.86
N VAL A 731 17.69 2.07 -8.76
CA VAL A 731 18.23 1.82 -10.10
C VAL A 731 17.13 2.04 -11.13
N PHE A 732 17.39 2.86 -12.15
CA PHE A 732 16.43 3.18 -13.21
C PHE A 732 16.69 2.36 -14.47
N GLY A 733 15.72 1.54 -14.89
CA GLY A 733 15.70 0.87 -16.20
C GLY A 733 14.76 1.58 -17.15
N ILE A 734 15.30 2.40 -18.05
CA ILE A 734 14.51 3.22 -18.99
C ILE A 734 14.41 2.49 -20.33
N ALA A 735 13.21 2.32 -20.88
CA ALA A 735 13.01 1.72 -22.19
C ALA A 735 12.97 2.78 -23.31
N SER A 736 13.72 2.56 -24.39
CA SER A 736 13.80 3.47 -25.55
C SER A 736 14.07 2.69 -26.85
N SER A 737 14.12 3.34 -28.00
CA SER A 737 14.63 2.78 -29.26
C SER A 737 15.60 3.75 -29.94
N LYS A 738 16.49 3.24 -30.79
CA LYS A 738 17.41 4.06 -31.61
C LYS A 738 16.69 5.18 -32.36
N SER A 739 15.49 4.89 -32.86
CA SER A 739 14.62 5.82 -33.59
C SER A 739 13.89 6.87 -32.74
N SER A 740 13.76 6.68 -31.43
CA SER A 740 13.02 7.57 -30.52
C SER A 740 13.96 8.37 -29.61
N TRP A 741 15.05 7.74 -29.16
CA TRP A 741 16.03 8.31 -28.23
C TRP A 741 16.57 9.67 -28.65
N GLY A 742 16.92 9.83 -29.93
CA GLY A 742 17.50 11.07 -30.47
C GLY A 742 16.64 12.32 -30.21
N LYS A 743 15.30 12.16 -30.18
CA LYS A 743 14.34 13.21 -29.80
C LYS A 743 14.09 13.22 -28.29
N ARG A 744 13.86 12.05 -27.69
CA ARG A 744 13.30 11.92 -26.33
C ARG A 744 14.30 12.10 -25.19
N LYS A 745 15.61 11.95 -25.45
CA LYS A 745 16.68 12.21 -24.47
C LYS A 745 16.57 13.55 -23.75
N GLU A 746 16.00 14.58 -24.40
CA GLU A 746 15.80 15.91 -23.82
C GLU A 746 14.71 15.96 -22.72
N TYR A 747 13.85 14.94 -22.60
CA TYR A 747 12.97 14.74 -21.44
C TYR A 747 13.71 14.08 -20.27
N VAL A 748 14.59 13.12 -20.54
CA VAL A 748 15.40 12.44 -19.51
C VAL A 748 16.40 13.41 -18.86
N LYS A 749 17.01 14.32 -19.63
CA LYS A 749 17.88 15.40 -19.13
C LYS A 749 17.26 16.35 -18.10
N LEU A 750 15.93 16.36 -17.96
CA LEU A 750 15.25 17.23 -16.99
C LEU A 750 15.42 16.74 -15.56
N TRP A 751 15.46 15.40 -15.39
CA TRP A 751 15.37 14.74 -14.10
C TRP A 751 16.56 13.83 -13.78
N TRP A 752 17.34 13.44 -14.80
CA TRP A 752 18.57 12.68 -14.61
C TRP A 752 19.70 13.56 -14.09
N ASN A 753 20.47 13.06 -13.12
CA ASN A 753 21.59 13.79 -12.51
C ASN A 753 22.78 12.86 -12.20
N ASN A 754 23.95 13.17 -12.76
CA ASN A 754 25.19 12.43 -12.52
C ASN A 754 25.93 12.81 -11.23
N ILE A 755 25.50 13.83 -10.48
CA ILE A 755 26.03 14.15 -9.14
C ILE A 755 24.88 14.60 -8.22
N ASN A 756 24.36 13.69 -7.40
CA ASN A 756 23.46 14.05 -6.30
C ASN A 756 24.22 14.91 -5.28
N SER A 757 23.77 16.14 -5.07
CA SER A 757 24.42 17.15 -4.20
C SER A 757 24.44 16.80 -2.71
N THR A 758 23.69 15.78 -2.27
CA THR A 758 23.65 15.31 -0.88
C THR A 758 24.49 14.05 -0.63
N THR A 759 24.77 13.24 -1.66
CA THR A 759 25.55 11.99 -1.53
C THR A 759 26.86 11.96 -2.30
N ASN A 760 27.08 12.92 -3.22
CA ASN A 760 28.19 12.95 -4.19
C ASN A 760 28.30 11.67 -5.04
N LYS A 761 27.18 10.99 -5.31
CA LYS A 761 27.10 9.84 -6.22
C LYS A 761 26.21 10.15 -7.42
N ALA A 762 26.46 9.45 -8.53
CA ALA A 762 25.57 9.46 -9.69
C ALA A 762 24.32 8.60 -9.46
N MET A 763 23.24 8.93 -10.16
CA MET A 763 22.09 8.02 -10.30
C MET A 763 22.52 6.71 -10.97
N LYS A 764 22.00 5.57 -10.49
CA LYS A 764 22.25 4.24 -11.07
C LYS A 764 21.16 3.93 -12.11
N GLY A 765 21.53 3.42 -13.29
CA GLY A 765 20.56 3.07 -14.32
C GLY A 765 21.14 2.92 -15.72
N CYS A 766 20.24 2.70 -16.70
CA CYS A 766 20.52 2.51 -18.12
C CYS A 766 19.32 2.98 -18.96
N VAL A 767 19.59 3.47 -20.18
CA VAL A 767 18.59 3.54 -21.26
C VAL A 767 18.79 2.36 -22.19
N PHE A 768 17.78 1.50 -22.30
CA PHE A 768 17.83 0.25 -23.05
C PHE A 768 17.29 0.43 -24.47
N LEU A 769 18.20 0.39 -25.44
CA LEU A 769 17.95 0.50 -26.87
C LEU A 769 17.90 -0.87 -27.57
N ASP A 770 17.33 -0.89 -28.77
CA ASP A 770 17.44 -2.02 -29.72
C ASP A 770 18.80 -2.05 -30.44
N SER A 771 19.44 -0.90 -30.60
CA SER A 771 20.75 -0.72 -31.25
C SER A 771 21.33 0.66 -30.90
N LEU A 772 22.65 0.84 -31.03
CA LEU A 772 23.28 2.15 -30.77
C LEU A 772 23.05 3.13 -31.95
N PRO A 773 22.92 4.45 -31.68
CA PRO A 773 22.92 5.49 -32.72
C PRO A 773 24.17 5.46 -33.61
N ASP A 774 24.05 5.88 -34.87
CA ASP A 774 25.15 5.86 -35.84
C ASP A 774 26.14 7.03 -35.68
N GLU A 775 25.77 8.05 -34.91
CA GLU A 775 26.68 9.13 -34.52
C GLU A 775 27.60 8.65 -33.39
N GLU A 776 28.83 8.27 -33.75
CA GLU A 776 29.87 7.76 -32.82
C GLU A 776 30.41 8.81 -31.81
N HIS A 777 29.68 9.91 -31.64
CA HIS A 777 29.77 10.73 -30.44
C HIS A 777 28.90 10.13 -29.34
N VAL A 778 29.42 9.06 -28.71
CA VAL A 778 29.07 8.72 -27.32
C VAL A 778 29.54 9.89 -26.46
N SER A 779 28.70 10.92 -26.38
CA SER A 779 29.00 12.16 -25.70
C SER A 779 29.24 11.88 -24.22
N ASN A 780 30.34 12.39 -23.67
CA ASN A 780 30.54 12.56 -22.22
C ASN A 780 29.59 13.65 -21.63
N ASP A 781 28.37 13.73 -22.17
CA ASP A 781 27.27 14.54 -21.64
C ASP A 781 26.80 13.87 -20.35
N THR A 782 27.36 14.35 -19.24
CA THR A 782 26.90 13.99 -17.88
C THR A 782 25.48 14.46 -17.58
N SER A 783 24.81 15.05 -18.59
CA SER A 783 23.37 15.13 -18.82
C SER A 783 22.56 13.87 -18.56
N LEU A 784 23.14 12.71 -18.89
CA LEU A 784 22.39 11.53 -19.33
C LEU A 784 22.79 10.22 -18.63
N PRO A 785 21.85 9.26 -18.53
CA PRO A 785 22.16 7.88 -18.18
C PRO A 785 22.99 7.19 -19.30
N PRO A 786 23.75 6.14 -18.97
CA PRO A 786 24.47 5.36 -19.97
C PRO A 786 23.48 4.64 -20.91
N LEU A 787 23.90 4.49 -22.18
CA LEU A 787 23.15 3.74 -23.18
C LEU A 787 23.55 2.27 -23.12
N CYS A 788 22.54 1.41 -23.08
CA CYS A 788 22.68 -0.03 -22.90
C CYS A 788 21.87 -0.72 -24.00
N VAL A 789 22.38 -1.81 -24.58
CA VAL A 789 21.69 -2.52 -25.68
C VAL A 789 21.07 -3.80 -25.10
N SER A 790 19.76 -3.98 -25.31
CA SER A 790 19.06 -5.20 -24.87
C SER A 790 19.53 -6.43 -25.64
N GLU A 791 19.37 -7.61 -25.04
CA GLU A 791 19.75 -8.88 -25.69
C GLU A 791 18.78 -9.24 -26.84
N ASP A 792 19.20 -10.17 -27.70
CA ASP A 792 18.32 -10.71 -28.72
C ASP A 792 17.11 -11.44 -28.11
N THR A 793 15.94 -11.13 -28.66
CA THR A 793 14.66 -11.73 -28.27
C THR A 793 14.06 -12.62 -29.35
N SER A 794 14.80 -12.97 -30.42
CA SER A 794 14.36 -13.84 -31.52
C SER A 794 13.71 -15.16 -31.06
N ARG A 795 14.26 -15.82 -30.03
CA ARG A 795 13.74 -17.09 -29.48
C ARG A 795 12.31 -17.02 -28.94
N PHE A 796 11.87 -15.85 -28.47
CA PHE A 796 10.55 -15.71 -27.86
C PHE A 796 9.45 -15.67 -28.92
N ARG A 797 8.41 -16.49 -28.76
CA ARG A 797 7.26 -16.46 -29.67
C ARG A 797 6.44 -15.17 -29.44
N PHE A 798 5.96 -14.58 -30.52
CA PHE A 798 5.01 -13.46 -30.50
C PHE A 798 3.84 -13.81 -31.43
N THR A 799 2.60 -13.72 -30.94
CA THR A 799 1.38 -14.09 -31.70
C THR A 799 0.32 -12.99 -31.73
N HIS A 800 0.54 -11.86 -31.07
CA HIS A 800 -0.43 -10.77 -31.03
C HIS A 800 -0.46 -10.00 -32.36
N LYS A 801 -1.59 -10.06 -33.09
CA LYS A 801 -1.69 -9.58 -34.49
C LYS A 801 -1.62 -8.05 -34.67
N GLY A 802 -1.84 -7.26 -33.62
CA GLY A 802 -1.86 -5.79 -33.68
C GLY A 802 -0.81 -5.08 -32.81
N GLY A 803 0.23 -5.79 -32.36
CA GLY A 803 1.24 -5.29 -31.42
C GLY A 803 2.65 -5.36 -31.98
N LEU A 804 3.59 -4.64 -31.37
CA LEU A 804 4.99 -4.64 -31.80
C LEU A 804 5.78 -5.71 -31.06
N ARG A 805 6.55 -6.53 -31.79
CA ARG A 805 7.42 -7.57 -31.23
C ARG A 805 8.46 -7.01 -30.24
N SER A 806 8.85 -5.75 -30.39
CA SER A 806 9.73 -5.02 -29.47
C SER A 806 9.21 -4.96 -28.03
N ALA A 807 7.90 -5.17 -27.79
CA ALA A 807 7.32 -5.29 -26.46
C ALA A 807 7.94 -6.44 -25.61
N ILE A 808 8.50 -7.48 -26.25
CA ILE A 808 9.24 -8.54 -25.54
C ILE A 808 10.57 -7.99 -25.00
N ARG A 809 11.32 -7.25 -25.83
CA ARG A 809 12.57 -6.59 -25.44
C ARG A 809 12.33 -5.56 -24.33
N VAL A 810 11.30 -4.72 -24.47
CA VAL A 810 10.90 -3.75 -23.43
C VAL A 810 10.55 -4.46 -22.11
N ALA A 811 9.86 -5.60 -22.14
CA ALA A 811 9.62 -6.39 -20.93
C ALA A 811 10.92 -6.91 -20.27
N ARG A 812 11.92 -7.32 -21.07
CA ARG A 812 13.21 -7.83 -20.57
C ARG A 812 14.15 -6.75 -20.02
N VAL A 813 13.87 -5.45 -20.24
CA VAL A 813 14.54 -4.35 -19.53
C VAL A 813 14.50 -4.58 -18.01
N VAL A 814 13.41 -5.18 -17.49
CA VAL A 814 13.29 -5.55 -16.07
C VAL A 814 14.38 -6.52 -15.63
N THR A 815 14.69 -7.54 -16.42
CA THR A 815 15.73 -8.53 -16.08
C THR A 815 17.14 -8.07 -16.40
N GLU A 816 17.31 -7.35 -17.51
CA GLU A 816 18.60 -6.80 -17.95
C GLU A 816 19.11 -5.77 -16.91
N THR A 817 18.24 -4.87 -16.45
CA THR A 817 18.56 -3.91 -15.37
C THR A 817 18.98 -4.61 -14.07
N VAL A 818 18.28 -5.68 -13.67
CA VAL A 818 18.57 -6.43 -12.43
C VAL A 818 19.89 -7.21 -12.54
N ALA A 819 20.15 -7.83 -13.68
CA ALA A 819 21.39 -8.56 -13.94
C ALA A 819 22.62 -7.63 -13.88
N MET A 820 22.51 -6.44 -14.47
CA MET A 820 23.58 -5.42 -14.44
C MET A 820 23.81 -4.80 -13.05
N ASN A 821 22.83 -4.87 -12.14
CA ASN A 821 22.86 -4.17 -10.85
C ASN A 821 22.63 -5.12 -9.66
N ASN A 822 23.36 -6.24 -9.62
CA ASN A 822 23.29 -7.23 -8.53
C ASN A 822 23.98 -6.78 -7.22
N ASP A 823 24.09 -5.48 -6.98
CA ASP A 823 24.62 -4.86 -5.76
C ASP A 823 23.72 -5.18 -4.55
N SER A 824 24.34 -5.26 -3.37
CA SER A 824 23.69 -5.45 -2.07
C SER A 824 22.94 -4.21 -1.58
N ASP A 825 23.37 -3.00 -1.97
CA ASP A 825 22.81 -1.72 -1.49
C ASP A 825 21.57 -1.27 -2.29
N VAL A 826 21.29 -1.90 -3.45
CA VAL A 826 20.09 -1.62 -4.24
C VAL A 826 18.85 -2.15 -3.54
N ARG A 827 17.91 -1.23 -3.26
CA ARG A 827 16.63 -1.48 -2.59
C ARG A 827 15.45 -1.49 -3.56
N TRP A 828 15.51 -0.67 -4.61
CA TRP A 828 14.40 -0.45 -5.53
C TRP A 828 14.89 -0.40 -6.97
N PHE A 829 14.17 -1.09 -7.85
CA PHE A 829 14.31 -0.98 -9.29
C PHE A 829 13.11 -0.20 -9.82
N VAL A 830 13.35 0.93 -10.49
CA VAL A 830 12.33 1.82 -11.06
C VAL A 830 12.39 1.71 -12.58
N PHE A 831 11.24 1.61 -13.23
CA PHE A 831 11.12 1.40 -14.68
C PHE A 831 10.19 2.43 -15.30
N GLY A 832 10.45 2.81 -16.55
CA GLY A 832 9.61 3.70 -17.34
C GLY A 832 10.11 3.83 -18.79
N ASP A 833 9.30 4.45 -19.65
CA ASP A 833 9.66 4.74 -21.05
C ASP A 833 10.44 6.07 -21.19
N ASP A 834 11.07 6.32 -22.33
CA ASP A 834 11.90 7.51 -22.57
C ASP A 834 11.14 8.83 -22.77
N ASP A 835 9.81 8.81 -22.88
CA ASP A 835 8.95 9.98 -22.67
C ASP A 835 8.29 10.03 -21.28
N THR A 836 8.88 9.33 -20.30
CA THR A 836 8.56 9.48 -18.86
C THR A 836 9.45 10.53 -18.22
N VAL A 837 8.82 11.53 -17.60
CA VAL A 837 9.47 12.55 -16.77
C VAL A 837 9.26 12.16 -15.31
N PHE A 838 10.30 11.64 -14.66
CA PHE A 838 10.25 11.29 -13.23
C PHE A 838 10.55 12.50 -12.34
N PHE A 839 10.15 12.41 -11.08
CA PHE A 839 10.50 13.36 -10.01
C PHE A 839 11.30 12.60 -8.93
N PRO A 840 12.62 12.40 -9.09
CA PRO A 840 13.35 11.34 -8.38
C PRO A 840 13.30 11.46 -6.87
N GLU A 841 13.41 12.67 -6.31
CA GLU A 841 13.31 12.87 -4.86
C GLU A 841 11.92 12.50 -4.31
N ASN A 842 10.84 12.74 -5.07
CA ASN A 842 9.49 12.32 -4.68
C ASN A 842 9.32 10.79 -4.77
N VAL A 843 9.96 10.15 -5.75
CA VAL A 843 10.01 8.67 -5.87
C VAL A 843 10.77 8.07 -4.68
N VAL A 844 11.96 8.60 -4.36
CA VAL A 844 12.77 8.22 -3.18
C VAL A 844 11.95 8.40 -1.89
N LYS A 845 11.33 9.57 -1.72
CA LYS A 845 10.52 9.93 -0.55
C LYS A 845 9.34 8.98 -0.39
N THR A 846 8.62 8.68 -1.47
CA THR A 846 7.46 7.78 -1.44
C THR A 846 7.87 6.33 -1.17
N LEU A 847 8.92 5.83 -1.82
CA LEU A 847 9.46 4.48 -1.60
C LEU A 847 10.10 4.31 -0.20
N SER A 848 10.40 5.40 0.51
CA SER A 848 10.89 5.33 1.90
C SER A 848 9.85 4.83 2.91
N LYS A 849 8.54 4.87 2.59
CA LYS A 849 7.47 4.37 3.48
C LYS A 849 7.25 2.84 3.40
N TYR A 850 7.94 2.15 2.49
CA TYR A 850 7.82 0.70 2.27
C TYR A 850 9.10 -0.05 2.66
N ASP A 851 8.96 -1.24 3.24
CA ASP A 851 10.09 -2.14 3.48
C ASP A 851 10.48 -2.88 2.20
N HIS A 852 11.58 -2.43 1.58
CA HIS A 852 12.22 -3.01 0.39
C HIS A 852 12.66 -4.49 0.54
N LYS A 853 12.63 -5.05 1.75
CA LYS A 853 12.89 -6.48 2.02
C LYS A 853 11.64 -7.35 1.81
N LEU A 854 10.46 -6.73 1.69
CA LEU A 854 9.19 -7.36 1.32
C LEU A 854 8.91 -7.22 -0.18
N TRP A 855 8.05 -8.09 -0.72
CA TRP A 855 7.81 -8.16 -2.17
C TRP A 855 6.74 -7.14 -2.62
N TYR A 856 7.19 -5.94 -2.94
CA TYR A 856 6.37 -4.86 -3.51
C TYR A 856 6.55 -4.72 -5.03
N TYR A 857 5.42 -4.60 -5.72
CA TYR A 857 5.25 -4.06 -7.08
C TYR A 857 4.36 -2.83 -6.95
N ILE A 858 4.93 -1.64 -7.20
CA ILE A 858 4.32 -0.34 -6.90
C ILE A 858 4.16 0.46 -8.21
N GLY A 859 3.01 1.09 -8.42
CA GLY A 859 2.75 1.94 -9.59
C GLY A 859 1.28 2.33 -9.70
N ALA A 860 0.85 2.84 -10.86
CA ALA A 860 -0.53 3.24 -11.10
C ALA A 860 -1.10 2.62 -12.38
N HIS A 861 -2.43 2.42 -12.38
CA HIS A 861 -3.21 2.18 -13.60
C HIS A 861 -3.56 3.52 -14.29
N SER A 862 -3.97 3.50 -15.56
CA SER A 862 -4.32 4.71 -16.32
C SER A 862 -5.44 5.57 -15.69
N GLU A 863 -5.40 6.87 -15.94
CA GLU A 863 -6.48 7.83 -15.71
C GLU A 863 -7.76 7.50 -16.50
N VAL A 864 -7.62 6.75 -17.60
CA VAL A 864 -8.70 6.44 -18.54
C VAL A 864 -9.25 5.05 -18.28
N TYR A 865 -10.51 4.99 -17.86
CA TYR A 865 -11.23 3.76 -17.52
C TYR A 865 -11.19 2.73 -18.66
N GLU A 866 -11.32 3.17 -19.91
CA GLU A 866 -11.23 2.29 -21.08
C GLU A 866 -9.89 1.54 -21.17
N GLN A 867 -8.75 2.18 -20.85
CA GLN A 867 -7.46 1.51 -20.94
C GLN A 867 -7.32 0.44 -19.84
N ASN A 868 -7.77 0.74 -18.61
CA ASN A 868 -7.74 -0.21 -17.50
C ASN A 868 -8.66 -1.42 -17.74
N ARG A 869 -9.83 -1.19 -18.36
CA ARG A 869 -10.76 -2.26 -18.77
C ARG A 869 -10.13 -3.18 -19.83
N VAL A 870 -9.30 -2.64 -20.73
CA VAL A 870 -8.66 -3.40 -21.83
C VAL A 870 -7.36 -4.09 -21.40
N PHE A 871 -6.53 -3.46 -20.56
CA PHE A 871 -5.19 -3.96 -20.23
C PHE A 871 -5.06 -4.53 -18.81
N GLY A 872 -5.77 -3.99 -17.83
CA GLY A 872 -5.73 -4.43 -16.44
C GLY A 872 -5.94 -3.30 -15.42
N PHE A 873 -6.83 -3.49 -14.45
CA PHE A 873 -6.89 -2.66 -13.24
C PHE A 873 -5.82 -3.07 -12.21
N GLY A 874 -5.34 -4.32 -12.25
CA GLY A 874 -4.30 -4.86 -11.37
C GLY A 874 -2.86 -4.66 -11.87
N MET A 875 -2.67 -3.89 -12.95
CA MET A 875 -1.39 -3.68 -13.63
C MET A 875 -0.94 -2.21 -13.48
N ALA A 876 0.33 -1.99 -13.11
CA ALA A 876 0.95 -0.68 -13.31
C ALA A 876 1.38 -0.52 -14.78
N PHE A 877 1.04 0.62 -15.38
CA PHE A 877 1.39 0.91 -16.77
C PHE A 877 2.86 1.32 -16.88
N GLY A 878 3.54 0.88 -17.94
CA GLY A 878 4.98 1.08 -18.15
C GLY A 878 5.34 2.54 -18.36
N GLY A 879 4.53 3.27 -19.14
CA GLY A 879 4.70 4.70 -19.39
C GLY A 879 4.52 5.57 -18.15
N ALA A 880 3.53 5.26 -17.30
CA ALA A 880 3.41 5.86 -15.96
C ALA A 880 4.65 5.59 -15.09
N GLY A 881 5.33 4.48 -15.34
CA GLY A 881 6.44 3.98 -14.55
C GLY A 881 5.98 3.22 -13.30
N PHE A 882 6.86 2.34 -12.84
CA PHE A 882 6.62 1.46 -11.69
C PHE A 882 7.91 1.13 -10.96
N ALA A 883 7.79 0.71 -9.70
CA ALA A 883 8.91 0.28 -8.86
C ALA A 883 8.73 -1.19 -8.40
N ILE A 884 9.83 -1.95 -8.41
CA ILE A 884 9.91 -3.31 -7.88
C ILE A 884 10.95 -3.33 -6.76
N SER A 885 10.57 -3.85 -5.59
CA SER A 885 11.49 -4.09 -4.47
C SER A 885 12.63 -5.05 -4.86
N SER A 886 13.85 -4.80 -4.37
CA SER A 886 15.05 -5.61 -4.66
C SER A 886 14.85 -7.08 -4.32
N SER A 887 14.14 -7.40 -3.23
CA SER A 887 13.78 -8.77 -2.85
C SER A 887 12.86 -9.48 -3.85
N LEU A 888 12.00 -8.76 -4.56
CA LEU A 888 11.13 -9.30 -5.61
C LEU A 888 11.83 -9.32 -6.97
N ALA A 889 12.55 -8.27 -7.32
CA ALA A 889 13.28 -8.14 -8.59
C ALA A 889 14.31 -9.27 -8.78
N LYS A 890 15.08 -9.57 -7.72
CA LYS A 890 16.06 -10.68 -7.70
C LYS A 890 15.44 -12.10 -7.73
N VAL A 891 14.12 -12.20 -7.58
CA VAL A 891 13.34 -13.44 -7.77
C VAL A 891 12.72 -13.47 -9.17
N LEU A 892 12.06 -12.39 -9.58
CA LEU A 892 11.45 -12.22 -10.90
C LEU A 892 12.47 -12.51 -12.01
N ALA A 893 13.68 -11.95 -11.92
CA ALA A 893 14.73 -12.15 -12.92
C ALA A 893 15.17 -13.60 -13.12
N LYS A 894 14.94 -14.50 -12.15
CA LYS A 894 15.27 -15.94 -12.26
C LYS A 894 14.22 -16.75 -12.99
N VAL A 895 12.99 -16.23 -13.13
CA VAL A 895 11.85 -16.96 -13.72
C VAL A 895 11.29 -16.28 -14.98
N PHE A 896 11.60 -15.00 -15.18
CA PHE A 896 10.97 -14.11 -16.17
C PHE A 896 10.97 -14.66 -17.60
N ASP A 897 12.12 -15.12 -18.10
CA ASP A 897 12.23 -15.61 -19.47
C ASP A 897 11.31 -16.83 -19.70
N SER A 898 11.32 -17.79 -18.77
CA SER A 898 10.40 -18.94 -18.84
C SER A 898 8.92 -18.53 -18.73
N CYS A 899 8.65 -17.40 -18.06
CA CYS A 899 7.31 -16.85 -17.91
C CYS A 899 6.85 -16.17 -19.20
N ILE A 900 7.61 -15.25 -19.78
CA ILE A 900 7.17 -14.53 -21.00
C ILE A 900 7.01 -15.46 -22.21
N GLU A 901 7.67 -16.62 -22.22
CA GLU A 901 7.40 -17.72 -23.17
C GLU A 901 5.97 -18.28 -23.08
N ARG A 902 5.30 -18.22 -21.91
CA ARG A 902 3.86 -18.55 -21.73
C ARG A 902 2.91 -17.47 -22.24
N TYR A 903 3.39 -16.23 -22.44
CA TYR A 903 2.58 -15.07 -22.82
C TYR A 903 2.93 -14.48 -24.21
N PRO A 904 2.99 -15.30 -25.29
CA PRO A 904 3.28 -14.80 -26.64
C PRO A 904 2.12 -13.96 -27.22
N HIS A 905 0.91 -14.13 -26.68
CA HIS A 905 -0.33 -13.54 -27.15
C HIS A 905 -0.61 -12.14 -26.57
N LEU A 906 0.12 -11.69 -25.54
CA LEU A 906 -0.10 -10.38 -24.93
C LEU A 906 0.35 -9.23 -25.84
N TYR A 907 -0.33 -8.09 -25.73
CA TYR A 907 -0.05 -6.89 -26.51
C TYR A 907 1.30 -6.25 -26.12
N GLY A 908 1.36 -5.60 -24.96
CA GLY A 908 2.50 -4.79 -24.51
C GLY A 908 3.52 -5.51 -23.64
N SER A 909 4.51 -4.77 -23.20
CA SER A 909 5.50 -5.13 -22.18
C SER A 909 4.86 -5.36 -20.82
N ASP A 910 4.01 -4.42 -20.42
CA ASP A 910 3.55 -4.24 -19.05
C ASP A 910 2.70 -5.42 -18.59
N GLY A 911 1.82 -5.89 -19.49
CA GLY A 911 1.02 -7.10 -19.28
C GLY A 911 1.88 -8.35 -19.08
N ARG A 912 3.06 -8.44 -19.71
CA ARG A 912 4.00 -9.56 -19.48
C ARG A 912 4.65 -9.46 -18.11
N VAL A 913 5.08 -8.25 -17.71
CA VAL A 913 5.64 -7.99 -16.38
C VAL A 913 4.61 -8.31 -15.30
N TYR A 914 3.37 -7.81 -15.45
CA TYR A 914 2.25 -8.11 -14.57
C TYR A 914 1.92 -9.61 -14.51
N SER A 915 1.84 -10.32 -15.63
CA SER A 915 1.58 -11.76 -15.63
C SER A 915 2.61 -12.55 -14.83
N CYS A 916 3.90 -12.22 -14.96
CA CYS A 916 4.97 -12.89 -14.21
C CYS A 916 4.95 -12.54 -12.71
N LEU A 917 4.53 -11.32 -12.35
CA LEU A 917 4.31 -10.92 -10.96
C LEU A 917 3.08 -11.61 -10.34
N ALA A 918 2.01 -11.78 -11.12
CA ALA A 918 0.80 -12.49 -10.73
C ALA A 918 1.05 -13.99 -10.50
N GLU A 919 1.89 -14.62 -11.33
CA GLU A 919 2.38 -16.01 -11.10
C GLU A 919 3.21 -16.13 -9.81
N LEU A 920 4.06 -15.14 -9.48
CA LEU A 920 4.78 -15.07 -8.20
C LEU A 920 3.89 -14.75 -6.99
N GLY A 921 2.60 -14.51 -7.23
CA GLY A 921 1.59 -14.24 -6.21
C GLY A 921 1.59 -12.81 -5.69
N VAL A 922 2.14 -11.86 -6.44
CA VAL A 922 2.20 -10.43 -6.06
C VAL A 922 1.11 -9.66 -6.81
N GLY A 923 0.40 -8.78 -6.10
CA GLY A 923 -0.54 -7.81 -6.70
C GLY A 923 0.04 -6.39 -6.76
N LEU A 924 -0.61 -5.51 -7.51
CA LEU A 924 -0.25 -4.09 -7.56
C LEU A 924 -0.48 -3.40 -6.20
N THR A 925 0.54 -2.72 -5.71
CA THR A 925 0.45 -1.71 -4.65
C THR A 925 0.24 -0.35 -5.32
N HIS A 926 -0.98 0.17 -5.29
CA HIS A 926 -1.36 1.33 -6.08
C HIS A 926 -0.85 2.66 -5.47
N GLU A 927 -0.04 3.42 -6.21
CA GLU A 927 0.44 4.76 -5.84
C GLU A 927 -0.04 5.82 -6.84
N PRO A 928 -1.04 6.65 -6.48
CA PRO A 928 -1.75 7.54 -7.41
C PRO A 928 -0.96 8.78 -7.88
N GLY A 929 0.37 8.81 -7.69
CA GLY A 929 1.26 9.88 -8.16
C GLY A 929 2.13 9.48 -9.36
N PHE A 930 2.09 8.21 -9.78
CA PHE A 930 2.56 7.82 -11.11
C PHE A 930 1.44 8.09 -12.12
N HIS A 931 1.74 8.76 -13.24
CA HIS A 931 0.72 9.17 -14.21
C HIS A 931 1.00 8.66 -15.62
N GLN A 932 0.05 7.89 -16.16
CA GLN A 932 0.12 7.35 -17.53
C GLN A 932 -0.21 8.42 -18.57
N VAL A 933 -1.08 9.38 -18.23
CA VAL A 933 -1.49 10.51 -19.07
C VAL A 933 -1.94 10.06 -20.47
N ASP A 934 -2.85 9.07 -20.53
CA ASP A 934 -3.55 8.68 -21.79
C ASP A 934 -4.56 9.77 -22.21
N LEU A 935 -4.09 11.01 -22.39
CA LEU A 935 -4.87 12.21 -22.65
C LEU A 935 -4.22 12.99 -23.80
N LYS A 936 -4.99 13.90 -24.42
CA LYS A 936 -4.53 14.71 -25.56
C LYS A 936 -4.85 16.17 -25.39
N GLY A 937 -3.93 17.03 -25.81
CA GLY A 937 -4.02 18.47 -25.61
C GLY A 937 -3.94 18.89 -24.14
N ASN A 938 -4.62 19.98 -23.79
CA ASN A 938 -4.46 20.69 -22.51
C ASN A 938 -4.80 19.85 -21.26
N THR A 939 -3.77 19.39 -20.55
CA THR A 939 -3.87 18.62 -19.30
C THR A 939 -4.05 19.45 -18.03
N PHE A 940 -4.17 20.79 -18.13
CA PHE A 940 -4.28 21.71 -16.98
C PHE A 940 -5.23 21.21 -15.88
N GLY A 941 -6.43 20.76 -16.23
CA GLY A 941 -7.45 20.36 -15.26
C GLY A 941 -7.09 19.11 -14.45
N LEU A 942 -6.22 18.24 -14.96
CA LEU A 942 -5.65 17.10 -14.22
C LEU A 942 -4.57 17.58 -13.25
N LEU A 943 -3.62 18.39 -13.75
CA LEU A 943 -2.47 18.86 -12.97
C LEU A 943 -2.89 19.83 -11.85
N ALA A 944 -3.84 20.73 -12.12
CA ALA A 944 -4.34 21.72 -11.16
C ALA A 944 -5.24 21.14 -10.05
N ALA A 945 -5.62 19.86 -10.16
CA ALA A 945 -6.42 19.12 -9.19
C ALA A 945 -5.72 17.81 -8.74
N HIS A 946 -4.38 17.80 -8.75
CA HIS A 946 -3.57 16.65 -8.38
C HIS A 946 -3.88 16.15 -6.95
N PRO A 947 -3.89 14.83 -6.70
CA PRO A 947 -4.11 14.24 -5.37
C PRO A 947 -3.08 14.69 -4.31
N LEU A 948 -3.37 14.41 -3.04
CA LEU A 948 -2.52 14.77 -1.88
C LEU A 948 -1.23 13.93 -1.73
N THR A 949 -0.90 13.09 -2.73
CA THR A 949 0.37 12.37 -2.82
C THR A 949 1.42 13.26 -3.48
N PRO A 950 2.73 13.04 -3.28
CA PRO A 950 3.75 13.64 -4.16
C PRO A 950 3.57 13.19 -5.61
N LEU A 951 3.82 14.09 -6.57
CA LEU A 951 3.93 13.74 -7.99
C LEU A 951 5.19 12.91 -8.23
N LEU A 952 5.08 11.75 -8.87
CA LEU A 952 6.17 10.78 -9.04
C LEU A 952 6.65 10.70 -10.49
N SER A 953 5.72 10.81 -11.45
CA SER A 953 6.01 10.85 -12.88
C SER A 953 4.94 11.61 -13.68
N LEU A 954 5.30 12.03 -14.89
CA LEU A 954 4.38 12.41 -15.96
C LEU A 954 4.84 11.74 -17.27
N HIS A 955 3.89 11.28 -18.08
CA HIS A 955 4.15 10.52 -19.30
C HIS A 955 3.49 11.19 -20.53
N HIS A 956 3.82 10.73 -21.74
CA HIS A 956 3.28 11.23 -23.01
C HIS A 956 3.27 12.77 -23.22
N PRO A 957 4.30 13.55 -22.80
CA PRO A 957 4.37 15.00 -23.02
C PRO A 957 4.30 15.39 -24.51
N ASP A 958 4.68 14.48 -25.41
CA ASP A 958 4.56 14.61 -26.87
C ASP A 958 3.10 14.70 -27.40
N TYR A 959 2.10 14.33 -26.59
CA TYR A 959 0.68 14.29 -26.98
C TYR A 959 -0.18 15.35 -26.28
N THR A 960 0.39 16.07 -25.32
CA THR A 960 -0.27 17.11 -24.51
C THR A 960 0.07 18.51 -25.02
N ASP A 961 -0.83 19.48 -24.84
CA ASP A 961 -0.49 20.89 -25.08
C ASP A 961 0.53 21.33 -24.00
N PRO A 962 1.48 22.24 -24.27
CA PRO A 962 2.44 22.71 -23.27
C PRO A 962 1.76 23.21 -22.00
N ILE A 963 2.22 22.73 -20.84
CA ILE A 963 1.53 22.95 -19.56
C ILE A 963 1.50 24.42 -19.12
N PHE A 964 2.43 25.24 -19.63
CA PHE A 964 2.49 26.70 -19.47
C PHE A 964 2.24 27.40 -20.81
N PRO A 965 1.51 28.54 -20.83
CA PRO A 965 1.23 29.29 -22.05
C PRO A 965 2.50 29.91 -22.65
N ASN A 966 2.51 30.09 -23.97
CA ASN A 966 3.60 30.72 -24.73
C ASN A 966 4.98 30.03 -24.61
N MET A 967 5.01 28.76 -24.21
CA MET A 967 6.22 27.93 -24.14
C MET A 967 6.09 26.68 -25.02
N THR A 968 7.20 26.14 -25.51
CA THR A 968 7.24 24.75 -26.03
C THR A 968 7.17 23.74 -24.88
N THR A 969 6.82 22.48 -25.16
CA THR A 969 6.72 21.42 -24.13
C THR A 969 7.99 21.30 -23.29
N THR A 970 9.16 21.29 -23.91
CA THR A 970 10.45 21.19 -23.19
C THR A 970 10.77 22.44 -22.37
N GLN A 971 10.38 23.64 -22.84
CA GLN A 971 10.51 24.86 -22.02
C GLN A 971 9.55 24.85 -20.83
N ALA A 972 8.29 24.46 -21.05
CA ALA A 972 7.28 24.37 -20.00
C ALA A 972 7.67 23.35 -18.90
N LEU A 973 8.26 22.22 -19.29
CA LEU A 973 8.80 21.26 -18.31
C LEU A 973 10.04 21.80 -17.59
N LYS A 974 10.97 22.48 -18.28
CA LYS A 974 12.11 23.15 -17.61
C LYS A 974 11.65 24.19 -16.59
N HIS A 975 10.61 24.96 -16.92
CA HIS A 975 9.97 25.93 -16.02
C HIS A 975 9.32 25.27 -14.80
N LEU A 976 8.65 24.12 -14.97
CA LEU A 976 8.14 23.33 -13.85
C LEU A 976 9.27 22.87 -12.91
N PHE A 977 10.43 22.50 -13.48
CA PHE A 977 11.57 22.05 -12.69
C PHE A 977 12.22 23.16 -11.85
N GLU A 978 11.99 24.44 -12.11
CA GLU A 978 12.34 25.52 -11.18
C GLU A 978 11.62 25.37 -9.84
N ALA A 979 10.34 24.95 -9.85
CA ALA A 979 9.59 24.66 -8.63
C ALA A 979 9.97 23.32 -7.99
N VAL A 980 10.28 22.29 -8.80
CA VAL A 980 10.79 20.98 -8.31
C VAL A 980 12.07 21.19 -7.48
N ASN A 981 12.97 22.04 -7.95
CA ASN A 981 14.26 22.33 -7.30
C ASN A 981 14.12 23.16 -5.99
N VAL A 982 12.91 23.59 -5.63
CA VAL A 982 12.65 24.41 -4.42
C VAL A 982 11.79 23.68 -3.38
N ASP A 983 10.69 23.03 -3.79
CA ASP A 983 9.81 22.23 -2.90
C ASP A 983 9.10 21.15 -3.74
N SER A 984 9.86 20.12 -4.13
CA SER A 984 9.37 18.99 -4.94
C SER A 984 8.20 18.25 -4.28
N GLN A 985 8.19 18.13 -2.95
CA GLN A 985 7.19 17.37 -2.21
C GLN A 985 5.82 18.07 -2.22
N ARG A 986 5.79 19.41 -2.34
CA ARG A 986 4.57 20.23 -2.45
C ARG A 986 4.05 20.38 -3.88
N LEU A 987 4.82 20.00 -4.90
CA LEU A 987 4.49 20.20 -6.31
C LEU A 987 3.08 19.69 -6.67
N LEU A 988 2.32 20.52 -7.38
CA LEU A 988 0.91 20.35 -7.76
C LEU A 988 -0.11 20.21 -6.61
N GLN A 989 0.31 20.11 -5.34
CA GLN A 989 -0.64 19.91 -4.23
C GLN A 989 -1.67 21.05 -4.15
N GLN A 990 -2.95 20.68 -4.20
CA GLN A 990 -4.06 21.62 -4.22
C GLN A 990 -4.39 22.15 -2.81
N ALA A 991 -4.08 23.42 -2.53
CA ALA A 991 -4.50 24.16 -1.34
C ALA A 991 -5.65 25.11 -1.69
N ILE A 992 -6.69 25.20 -0.84
CA ILE A 992 -7.94 25.92 -1.16
C ILE A 992 -8.31 26.90 -0.05
N CYS A 993 -8.64 28.11 -0.47
CA CYS A 993 -8.87 29.29 0.37
C CYS A 993 -10.16 30.00 -0.08
N TYR A 994 -10.76 30.75 0.83
CA TYR A 994 -11.88 31.66 0.52
C TYR A 994 -11.47 33.08 0.84
N ASP A 995 -11.55 33.98 -0.14
CA ASP A 995 -11.52 35.41 0.18
C ASP A 995 -12.87 35.80 0.79
N ARG A 996 -12.81 36.53 1.90
CA ARG A 996 -13.99 36.98 2.65
C ARG A 996 -14.52 38.32 2.18
N ARG A 997 -13.73 39.10 1.42
CA ARG A 997 -14.10 40.44 0.98
C ARG A 997 -15.01 40.42 -0.25
N PHE A 998 -14.72 39.54 -1.20
CA PHE A 998 -15.43 39.39 -2.48
C PHE A 998 -16.12 38.03 -2.62
N SER A 999 -16.06 37.17 -1.59
CA SER A 999 -16.60 35.80 -1.59
C SER A 999 -16.05 34.89 -2.70
N TRP A 1000 -14.83 35.16 -3.18
CA TRP A 1000 -14.16 34.32 -4.17
C TRP A 1000 -13.61 33.03 -3.55
N THR A 1001 -13.53 31.98 -4.36
CA THR A 1001 -12.74 30.78 -4.04
C THR A 1001 -11.40 30.82 -4.75
N VAL A 1002 -10.32 30.54 -4.03
CA VAL A 1002 -8.97 30.42 -4.59
C VAL A 1002 -8.47 28.99 -4.44
N SER A 1003 -7.98 28.41 -5.54
CA SER A 1003 -7.38 27.07 -5.58
C SER A 1003 -5.94 27.20 -6.08
N VAL A 1004 -4.97 26.97 -5.20
CA VAL A 1004 -3.54 26.98 -5.52
C VAL A 1004 -3.07 25.55 -5.77
N SER A 1005 -2.66 25.24 -7.00
CA SER A 1005 -1.84 24.08 -7.35
C SER A 1005 -0.38 24.53 -7.31
N TRP A 1006 0.28 24.32 -6.17
CA TRP A 1006 1.58 24.96 -5.90
C TRP A 1006 2.65 24.55 -6.92
N GLY A 1007 3.47 25.52 -7.34
CA GLY A 1007 4.49 25.32 -8.37
C GLY A 1007 3.95 25.20 -9.79
N TYR A 1008 2.64 25.39 -10.00
CA TYR A 1008 2.03 25.33 -11.34
C TYR A 1008 1.06 26.48 -11.61
N ALA A 1009 -0.08 26.54 -10.89
CA ALA A 1009 -1.14 27.50 -11.21
C ALA A 1009 -2.04 27.85 -10.03
N VAL A 1010 -2.63 29.04 -10.07
CA VAL A 1010 -3.70 29.49 -9.16
C VAL A 1010 -4.97 29.75 -9.96
N GLN A 1011 -6.10 29.21 -9.51
CA GLN A 1011 -7.43 29.53 -10.04
C GLN A 1011 -8.18 30.43 -9.05
N VAL A 1012 -8.70 31.55 -9.53
CA VAL A 1012 -9.63 32.40 -8.77
C VAL A 1012 -11.02 32.29 -9.38
N PHE A 1013 -11.96 31.74 -8.64
CA PHE A 1013 -13.37 31.64 -9.02
C PHE A 1013 -14.11 32.88 -8.48
N PRO A 1014 -14.89 33.61 -9.31
CA PRO A 1014 -15.58 34.85 -8.91
C PRO A 1014 -16.76 34.64 -7.93
N ASN A 1015 -16.90 33.44 -7.38
CA ASN A 1015 -18.01 33.02 -6.53
C ASN A 1015 -17.53 32.00 -5.49
N HIS A 1016 -18.32 31.84 -4.42
CA HIS A 1016 -18.07 30.82 -3.41
C HIS A 1016 -18.44 29.43 -3.98
N MET A 1017 -17.44 28.56 -4.12
CA MET A 1017 -17.58 27.14 -4.47
C MET A 1017 -17.38 26.26 -3.24
N LEU A 1018 -18.25 25.27 -3.04
CA LEU A 1018 -18.06 24.26 -2.00
C LEU A 1018 -16.84 23.39 -2.32
N LEU A 1019 -16.08 23.02 -1.29
CA LEU A 1019 -14.79 22.35 -1.45
C LEU A 1019 -14.83 21.11 -2.38
N PRO A 1020 -15.78 20.16 -2.25
CA PRO A 1020 -15.84 18.98 -3.11
C PRO A 1020 -16.06 19.27 -4.61
N ASP A 1021 -16.54 20.46 -4.98
CA ASP A 1021 -16.69 20.87 -6.37
C ASP A 1021 -15.41 21.52 -6.94
N VAL A 1022 -14.52 22.01 -6.07
CA VAL A 1022 -13.20 22.54 -6.43
C VAL A 1022 -12.18 21.41 -6.64
N LEU A 1023 -12.33 20.31 -5.88
CA LEU A 1023 -11.51 19.10 -6.00
C LEU A 1023 -11.74 18.31 -7.31
N LYS A 1024 -12.79 18.63 -8.08
CA LYS A 1024 -13.11 17.93 -9.33
C LYS A 1024 -12.18 18.40 -10.45
N VAL A 1025 -11.63 17.43 -11.19
CA VAL A 1025 -10.77 17.64 -12.36
C VAL A 1025 -11.54 18.40 -13.44
N GLN A 1026 -10.99 19.48 -13.97
CA GLN A 1026 -11.64 20.22 -15.07
C GLN A 1026 -11.45 19.50 -16.42
N GLU A 1027 -12.50 19.38 -17.24
CA GLU A 1027 -12.41 18.80 -18.59
C GLU A 1027 -11.73 19.77 -19.58
N THR A 1028 -10.43 20.00 -19.41
CA THR A 1028 -9.59 20.78 -20.35
C THR A 1028 -9.02 19.92 -21.49
N PHE A 1029 -8.83 18.63 -21.22
CA PHE A 1029 -8.16 17.66 -22.09
C PHE A 1029 -9.13 16.91 -23.00
N LYS A 1030 -8.57 16.23 -24.00
CA LYS A 1030 -9.26 15.36 -24.96
C LYS A 1030 -8.91 13.89 -24.68
N GLN A 1031 -9.81 12.98 -25.04
CA GLN A 1031 -9.65 11.53 -24.91
C GLN A 1031 -8.51 10.96 -25.79
N TRP A 1032 -7.90 9.85 -25.35
CA TRP A 1032 -6.84 9.14 -26.08
C TRP A 1032 -7.27 8.64 -27.47
N LYS A 1033 -8.37 7.87 -27.50
CA LYS A 1033 -8.91 7.18 -28.68
C LYS A 1033 -10.16 7.93 -29.16
N LYS A 1034 -10.16 8.42 -30.40
CA LYS A 1034 -11.34 9.02 -31.05
C LYS A 1034 -12.36 7.92 -31.39
N GLY A 1035 -13.65 8.22 -31.31
CA GLY A 1035 -14.73 7.36 -31.82
C GLY A 1035 -15.14 6.15 -30.96
N SER A 1036 -14.57 5.97 -29.76
CA SER A 1036 -15.05 4.92 -28.84
C SER A 1036 -16.39 5.30 -28.19
N MET A 1037 -17.25 4.31 -27.96
CA MET A 1037 -18.48 4.45 -27.15
C MET A 1037 -18.18 4.81 -25.69
N LEU A 1038 -17.00 4.47 -25.17
CA LEU A 1038 -16.52 4.89 -23.83
C LEU A 1038 -15.64 6.15 -23.88
N ALA A 1039 -15.84 6.99 -24.89
CA ALA A 1039 -15.35 8.37 -24.90
C ALA A 1039 -15.62 9.07 -23.56
N LYS A 1040 -14.60 9.75 -23.01
CA LYS A 1040 -14.64 10.47 -21.73
C LYS A 1040 -14.90 9.64 -20.47
N THR A 1041 -14.62 8.33 -20.46
CA THR A 1041 -14.63 7.55 -19.21
C THR A 1041 -13.29 7.65 -18.47
N TYR A 1042 -13.29 8.27 -17.29
CA TYR A 1042 -12.12 8.49 -16.43
C TYR A 1042 -12.29 7.80 -15.06
N THR A 1043 -11.17 7.51 -14.37
CA THR A 1043 -11.15 6.92 -13.02
C THR A 1043 -11.23 7.97 -11.89
N PHE A 1044 -11.61 9.20 -12.20
CA PHE A 1044 -11.83 10.31 -11.27
C PHE A 1044 -13.10 11.10 -11.64
N ASN A 1045 -13.60 11.94 -10.71
CA ASN A 1045 -14.75 12.81 -10.98
C ASN A 1045 -14.31 14.09 -11.71
N THR A 1046 -14.91 14.33 -12.88
CA THR A 1046 -14.72 15.57 -13.64
C THR A 1046 -15.73 16.66 -13.28
N ARG A 1047 -15.44 17.89 -13.71
CA ARG A 1047 -16.39 18.97 -13.89
C ARG A 1047 -16.20 19.60 -15.28
N GLN A 1048 -17.30 19.86 -15.97
CA GLN A 1048 -17.27 20.54 -17.26
C GLN A 1048 -16.86 22.01 -17.10
N LEU A 1049 -16.20 22.55 -18.11
CA LEU A 1049 -15.92 23.99 -18.19
C LEU A 1049 -17.20 24.74 -18.54
N HIS A 1050 -17.40 25.93 -17.97
CA HIS A 1050 -18.51 26.80 -18.36
C HIS A 1050 -18.36 27.22 -19.85
N ASN A 1051 -19.45 27.18 -20.63
CA ASN A 1051 -19.41 27.46 -22.08
C ASN A 1051 -18.84 28.85 -22.37
N ASP A 1052 -19.50 29.90 -21.87
CA ASP A 1052 -18.98 31.27 -21.81
C ASP A 1052 -17.64 31.28 -21.03
N PRO A 1053 -16.51 31.67 -21.67
CA PRO A 1053 -15.20 31.70 -21.03
C PRO A 1053 -15.12 32.66 -19.85
N CYS A 1054 -15.84 33.78 -19.87
CA CYS A 1054 -15.74 34.84 -18.85
C CYS A 1054 -16.42 34.48 -17.52
N LYS A 1055 -17.13 33.34 -17.48
CA LYS A 1055 -17.68 32.72 -16.27
C LYS A 1055 -16.83 31.55 -15.74
N ARG A 1056 -15.62 31.33 -16.30
CA ARG A 1056 -14.62 30.40 -15.76
C ARG A 1056 -13.80 31.10 -14.66
N SER A 1057 -12.96 30.34 -13.96
CA SER A 1057 -11.93 30.93 -13.09
C SER A 1057 -10.91 31.72 -13.91
N THR A 1058 -10.52 32.90 -13.44
CA THR A 1058 -9.29 33.55 -13.89
C THR A 1058 -8.11 32.68 -13.45
N VAL A 1059 -7.18 32.39 -14.38
CA VAL A 1059 -6.03 31.48 -14.14
C VAL A 1059 -4.74 32.28 -14.12
N PHE A 1060 -3.88 31.99 -13.15
CA PHE A 1060 -2.56 32.57 -12.98
C PHE A 1060 -1.55 31.42 -13.04
N PHE A 1061 -0.54 31.50 -13.90
CA PHE A 1061 0.50 30.49 -14.06
C PHE A 1061 1.76 30.90 -13.32
N LEU A 1062 2.55 29.93 -12.83
CA LEU A 1062 3.86 30.19 -12.21
C LEU A 1062 4.71 31.05 -13.15
N ASP A 1063 5.24 32.14 -12.61
CA ASP A 1063 6.10 33.09 -13.31
C ASP A 1063 7.53 33.02 -12.78
N THR A 1064 7.69 32.99 -11.45
CA THR A 1064 8.99 32.89 -10.76
C THR A 1064 8.81 32.20 -9.41
N VAL A 1065 9.84 31.48 -8.96
CA VAL A 1065 9.91 30.89 -7.62
C VAL A 1065 11.28 31.21 -6.98
N SER A 1066 11.30 31.43 -5.67
CA SER A 1066 12.51 31.76 -4.92
C SER A 1066 12.44 31.21 -3.50
N SER A 1067 13.58 30.81 -2.95
CA SER A 1067 13.71 30.33 -1.58
C SER A 1067 14.61 31.26 -0.77
N SER A 1068 14.22 31.59 0.46
CA SER A 1068 14.91 32.50 1.36
C SER A 1068 14.92 31.94 2.80
N LYS A 1069 15.58 32.64 3.72
CA LYS A 1069 15.58 32.28 5.15
C LYS A 1069 14.19 32.39 5.79
N ASP A 1070 13.32 33.25 5.24
CA ASP A 1070 11.99 33.52 5.76
C ASP A 1070 10.93 32.57 5.17
N GLY A 1071 11.29 31.80 4.14
CA GLY A 1071 10.46 30.81 3.47
C GLY A 1071 10.60 30.86 1.96
N ILE A 1072 9.65 30.23 1.26
CA ILE A 1072 9.57 30.17 -0.19
C ILE A 1072 8.51 31.16 -0.67
N ILE A 1073 8.84 31.90 -1.73
CA ILE A 1073 7.93 32.83 -2.40
C ILE A 1073 7.79 32.37 -3.86
N SER A 1074 6.56 32.07 -4.27
CA SER A 1074 6.20 31.81 -5.67
C SER A 1074 5.26 32.89 -6.19
N SER A 1075 5.54 33.40 -7.38
CA SER A 1075 4.79 34.46 -8.06
C SER A 1075 4.07 33.85 -9.27
N TYR A 1076 2.80 34.20 -9.46
CA TYR A 1076 1.95 33.69 -10.53
C TYR A 1076 1.36 34.85 -11.32
N LYS A 1077 1.61 34.92 -12.63
CA LYS A 1077 1.07 35.95 -13.54
C LYS A 1077 -0.22 35.49 -14.19
N LYS A 1078 -1.15 36.42 -14.37
CA LYS A 1078 -2.43 36.20 -15.03
C LYS A 1078 -2.27 35.71 -16.47
N SER A 1079 -3.00 34.66 -16.82
CA SER A 1079 -3.20 34.27 -18.22
C SER A 1079 -4.18 35.23 -18.88
N PHE A 1080 -3.82 35.82 -20.01
CA PHE A 1080 -4.68 36.82 -20.66
C PHE A 1080 -5.99 36.20 -21.14
N GLN A 1081 -7.09 36.84 -20.76
CA GLN A 1081 -8.44 36.47 -21.21
C GLN A 1081 -9.25 37.74 -21.45
N ASN A 1082 -9.77 37.90 -22.67
CA ASN A 1082 -10.50 39.10 -23.07
C ASN A 1082 -11.95 39.04 -22.56
N CYS A 1083 -12.21 39.72 -21.44
CA CYS A 1083 -13.49 39.75 -20.74
C CYS A 1083 -13.72 41.14 -20.13
N SER A 1084 -14.96 41.63 -20.15
CA SER A 1084 -15.34 42.91 -19.52
C SER A 1084 -15.06 42.91 -18.02
N ASN A 1085 -14.55 44.03 -17.51
CA ASN A 1085 -14.02 44.13 -16.15
C ASN A 1085 -14.98 44.85 -15.19
N ASP A 1086 -15.93 44.10 -14.62
CA ASP A 1086 -16.78 44.60 -13.54
C ASP A 1086 -15.98 45.08 -12.32
N ALA A 1087 -16.60 45.91 -11.49
CA ALA A 1087 -15.98 46.52 -10.32
C ALA A 1087 -15.33 45.47 -9.36
N VAL A 1088 -15.92 44.27 -9.28
CA VAL A 1088 -15.58 43.16 -8.38
C VAL A 1088 -15.04 41.93 -9.14
N SER A 1089 -14.54 42.10 -10.37
CA SER A 1089 -13.98 40.98 -11.16
C SER A 1089 -12.56 40.58 -10.70
N PRO A 1090 -12.27 39.27 -10.54
CA PRO A 1090 -10.90 38.77 -10.34
C PRO A 1090 -9.92 39.15 -11.46
N ASN A 1091 -10.42 39.49 -12.65
CA ASN A 1091 -9.63 39.93 -13.80
C ASN A 1091 -8.84 41.24 -13.55
N LYS A 1092 -9.06 41.93 -12.42
CA LYS A 1092 -8.24 43.08 -12.00
C LYS A 1092 -6.92 42.70 -11.31
N LEU A 1093 -6.78 41.45 -10.86
CA LEU A 1093 -5.51 40.93 -10.37
C LEU A 1093 -4.61 40.60 -11.57
N GLU A 1094 -3.37 41.07 -11.55
CA GLU A 1094 -2.35 40.69 -12.56
C GLU A 1094 -1.31 39.72 -11.99
N VAL A 1095 -1.05 39.78 -10.68
CA VAL A 1095 -0.09 38.90 -9.98
C VAL A 1095 -0.68 38.37 -8.68
N ILE A 1096 -0.49 37.07 -8.43
CA ILE A 1096 -0.70 36.43 -7.13
C ILE A 1096 0.64 35.99 -6.58
N LYS A 1097 0.94 36.29 -5.31
CA LYS A 1097 2.07 35.69 -4.58
C LYS A 1097 1.57 34.64 -3.61
N VAL A 1098 2.26 33.50 -3.56
CA VAL A 1098 2.05 32.44 -2.58
C VAL A 1098 3.32 32.25 -1.75
N LEU A 1099 3.17 32.48 -0.45
CA LEU A 1099 4.16 32.25 0.59
C LEU A 1099 3.98 30.84 1.16
N SER A 1100 5.05 30.08 1.29
CA SER A 1100 5.03 28.72 1.85
C SER A 1100 6.34 28.41 2.59
N GLN A 1101 6.29 27.51 3.56
CA GLN A 1101 7.52 26.89 4.10
C GLN A 1101 7.84 25.62 3.33
N ASN A 1102 9.12 25.23 3.26
CA ASN A 1102 9.55 24.01 2.56
C ASN A 1102 8.89 22.76 3.17
N LEU A 1103 8.42 21.83 2.34
CA LEU A 1103 7.77 20.60 2.77
C LEU A 1103 8.77 19.44 2.84
N ASP A 1104 9.05 18.95 4.05
CA ASP A 1104 9.63 17.62 4.22
C ASP A 1104 8.68 16.71 4.99
N LEU A 1105 8.08 15.75 4.27
CA LEU A 1105 7.05 14.86 4.81
C LEU A 1105 7.67 13.76 5.70
N ASP A 1106 7.23 13.62 6.95
CA ASP A 1106 7.54 12.43 7.74
C ASP A 1106 6.82 11.19 7.18
N ILE A 1107 7.33 9.99 7.46
CA ILE A 1107 6.71 8.73 6.95
C ILE A 1107 5.24 8.60 7.38
N LYS A 1108 4.83 9.20 8.49
CA LYS A 1108 3.44 9.18 8.98
C LYS A 1108 2.57 10.21 8.25
N GLN A 1109 3.13 11.31 7.72
CA GLN A 1109 2.45 12.24 6.81
C GLN A 1109 2.26 11.60 5.42
N LEU A 1110 3.24 10.82 4.93
CA LEU A 1110 3.08 10.02 3.71
C LEU A 1110 2.02 8.89 3.84
N LEU A 1111 1.81 8.37 5.05
CA LEU A 1111 0.79 7.36 5.35
C LEU A 1111 -0.58 7.94 5.71
N ALA A 1112 -0.63 9.17 6.22
CA ALA A 1112 -1.86 9.89 6.58
C ALA A 1112 -1.84 11.34 6.06
N PRO A 1113 -1.89 11.55 4.72
CA PRO A 1113 -1.78 12.87 4.12
C PRO A 1113 -2.99 13.75 4.44
N ARG A 1114 -2.73 15.02 4.75
CA ARG A 1114 -3.76 16.04 5.01
C ARG A 1114 -3.47 17.30 4.22
N ARG A 1115 -4.48 17.82 3.51
CA ARG A 1115 -4.40 19.05 2.73
C ARG A 1115 -4.00 20.24 3.62
N HIS A 1116 -2.95 20.94 3.20
CA HIS A 1116 -2.48 22.17 3.84
C HIS A 1116 -3.57 23.26 3.87
N CYS A 1117 -3.47 24.15 4.84
CA CYS A 1117 -4.36 25.29 5.01
C CYS A 1117 -3.89 26.46 4.15
N CYS A 1118 -4.85 27.20 3.60
CA CYS A 1118 -4.61 28.42 2.85
C CYS A 1118 -5.31 29.61 3.50
N ASP A 1119 -4.58 30.70 3.73
CA ASP A 1119 -5.11 32.00 4.16
C ASP A 1119 -4.84 33.06 3.07
N VAL A 1120 -5.85 33.84 2.69
CA VAL A 1120 -5.68 35.05 1.87
C VAL A 1120 -5.24 36.19 2.77
N LEU A 1121 -4.15 36.89 2.41
CA LEU A 1121 -3.55 37.93 3.23
C LEU A 1121 -4.06 39.33 2.84
N PRO A 1122 -4.01 40.33 3.76
CA PRO A 1122 -4.36 41.70 3.45
C PRO A 1122 -3.37 42.35 2.47
N SER A 1123 -3.79 42.54 1.21
CA SER A 1123 -3.03 43.30 0.21
C SER A 1123 -3.41 44.78 0.24
N THR A 1124 -2.40 45.66 0.18
CA THR A 1124 -2.56 47.11 -0.01
C THR A 1124 -2.72 47.51 -1.49
N ALA A 1125 -2.32 46.62 -2.42
CA ALA A 1125 -2.30 46.88 -3.85
C ALA A 1125 -3.51 46.26 -4.57
N LYS A 1126 -4.22 47.05 -5.40
CA LYS A 1126 -5.49 46.63 -6.03
C LYS A 1126 -5.32 45.58 -7.14
N ASP A 1127 -4.11 45.44 -7.66
CA ASP A 1127 -3.71 44.55 -8.76
C ASP A 1127 -3.04 43.25 -8.28
N LYS A 1128 -2.88 43.06 -6.96
CA LYS A 1128 -2.10 41.97 -6.36
C LYS A 1128 -2.83 41.29 -5.21
N MET A 1129 -2.79 39.97 -5.18
CA MET A 1129 -3.22 39.14 -4.05
C MET A 1129 -2.03 38.43 -3.44
N GLU A 1130 -1.96 38.38 -2.11
CA GLU A 1130 -0.95 37.60 -1.38
C GLU A 1130 -1.64 36.50 -0.57
N ILE A 1131 -1.01 35.33 -0.52
CA ILE A 1131 -1.57 34.07 0.00
C ILE A 1131 -0.51 33.38 0.85
N ALA A 1132 -0.91 32.77 1.97
CA ALA A 1132 -0.04 31.89 2.76
C ALA A 1132 -0.55 30.44 2.74
N ILE A 1133 0.34 29.49 2.41
CA ILE A 1133 0.13 28.04 2.58
C ILE A 1133 0.94 27.56 3.79
N ARG A 1134 0.26 26.82 4.67
CA ARG A 1134 0.83 26.34 5.95
C ARG A 1134 0.17 25.03 6.38
N GLU A 1135 0.73 24.38 7.39
CA GLU A 1135 0.02 23.28 8.05
C GLU A 1135 -1.27 23.78 8.74
N CYS A 1136 -2.28 22.92 8.75
CA CYS A 1136 -3.55 23.18 9.44
C CYS A 1136 -3.46 22.79 10.92
N LYS A 1137 -4.00 23.62 11.81
CA LYS A 1137 -4.11 23.27 13.24
C LYS A 1137 -5.06 22.08 13.44
N ASP A 1138 -4.94 21.39 14.58
CA ASP A 1138 -5.68 20.14 14.91
C ASP A 1138 -7.21 20.24 14.86
N GLN A 1139 -7.79 21.43 14.81
CA GLN A 1139 -9.24 21.64 14.74
C GLN A 1139 -9.64 22.61 13.61
N GLU A 1140 -8.71 22.87 12.68
CA GLU A 1140 -8.91 23.80 11.57
C GLU A 1140 -9.37 23.03 10.32
N LEU A 1141 -10.48 23.46 9.74
CA LEU A 1141 -10.89 23.07 8.38
C LEU A 1141 -9.83 23.58 7.40
N SER A 1142 -9.43 22.78 6.39
CA SER A 1142 -8.43 23.21 5.40
C SER A 1142 -8.80 24.53 4.72
N PRO A 1143 -10.08 24.79 4.38
CA PRO A 1143 -10.55 26.13 4.06
C PRO A 1143 -11.28 26.79 5.25
N ARG A 1144 -10.94 28.05 5.57
CA ARG A 1144 -11.66 28.86 6.57
C ARG A 1144 -12.98 29.40 6.02
N HIS A 1145 -14.02 28.56 6.05
CA HIS A 1145 -15.37 28.87 5.57
C HIS A 1145 -15.93 30.23 6.04
N LEU A 1146 -16.76 30.80 5.16
CA LEU A 1146 -17.62 31.94 5.43
C LEU A 1146 -18.88 31.49 6.18
N LEU A 1147 -18.75 31.23 7.48
CA LEU A 1147 -19.93 31.26 8.37
C LEU A 1147 -20.26 32.72 8.68
N PRO A 1148 -21.50 33.19 8.44
CA PRO A 1148 -21.95 34.50 8.92
C PRO A 1148 -21.77 34.59 10.43
N SER A 1149 -21.25 35.73 10.91
CA SER A 1149 -20.78 35.90 12.29
C SER A 1149 -21.80 35.57 13.38
N LYS A 1150 -23.10 35.76 13.11
CA LYS A 1150 -24.21 35.35 14.01
C LYS A 1150 -24.17 33.85 14.39
N TRP A 1151 -23.70 32.96 13.52
CA TRP A 1151 -23.75 31.51 13.76
C TRP A 1151 -22.58 30.97 14.59
N MET A 1152 -21.43 31.66 14.64
CA MET A 1152 -20.32 31.24 15.52
C MET A 1152 -20.56 31.57 17.00
N ILE A 1153 -21.37 32.61 17.29
CA ILE A 1153 -21.72 33.02 18.65
C ILE A 1153 -22.53 31.91 19.34
N ILE A 1154 -23.62 31.46 18.68
CA ILE A 1154 -24.49 30.36 19.14
C ILE A 1154 -23.70 29.05 19.35
N ALA A 1155 -22.68 28.79 18.52
CA ALA A 1155 -21.82 27.61 18.64
C ALA A 1155 -20.84 27.69 19.84
N ARG A 1156 -20.49 28.90 20.31
CA ARG A 1156 -19.66 29.11 21.50
C ARG A 1156 -20.50 29.01 22.78
N GLU A 1157 -21.65 29.67 22.80
CA GLU A 1157 -22.51 29.79 23.98
C GLU A 1157 -23.06 28.41 24.41
N ASN A 1158 -23.49 27.60 23.45
CA ASN A 1158 -23.95 26.23 23.73
C ASN A 1158 -22.86 25.26 24.21
N THR A 1159 -21.56 25.60 24.13
CA THR A 1159 -20.50 24.75 24.72
C THR A 1159 -20.18 25.07 26.17
N GLN A 1160 -20.70 26.16 26.72
CA GLN A 1160 -20.29 26.67 28.04
C GLN A 1160 -21.32 26.45 29.16
N THR A 1161 -22.54 26.00 28.80
CA THR A 1161 -23.65 25.70 29.73
C THR A 1161 -23.77 24.23 30.14
N TRP A 1162 -23.10 23.29 29.46
CA TRP A 1162 -23.16 21.84 29.77
C TRP A 1162 -22.19 21.37 30.87
N HIS A 1163 -21.59 22.29 31.62
CA HIS A 1163 -20.70 22.01 32.75
C HIS A 1163 -21.13 22.73 34.05
N ASN A 1164 -22.43 22.75 34.36
CA ASN A 1164 -22.94 22.66 35.73
C ASN A 1164 -24.48 22.59 35.78
N THR A 1165 -25.02 21.41 36.10
CA THR A 1165 -26.09 21.20 37.12
C THR A 1165 -26.55 19.74 37.10
N ASN A 1166 -26.57 19.09 38.26
CA ASN A 1166 -27.23 17.80 38.44
C ASN A 1166 -27.77 17.72 39.88
N LYS A 1167 -28.97 18.26 40.11
CA LYS A 1167 -29.74 18.11 41.37
C LYS A 1167 -31.22 18.53 41.20
N GLN A 1168 -32.11 17.58 41.46
CA GLN A 1168 -33.45 17.73 42.06
C GLN A 1168 -34.48 18.73 41.47
N ALA A 1169 -35.32 18.19 40.58
CA ALA A 1169 -36.79 18.14 40.67
C ALA A 1169 -37.64 19.39 41.04
N ARG A 1170 -38.52 19.80 40.12
CA ARG A 1170 -40.01 19.76 40.23
C ARG A 1170 -40.67 20.18 38.90
N ALA A 1171 -41.94 19.82 38.69
CA ALA A 1171 -42.79 20.30 37.57
C ALA A 1171 -43.54 21.58 37.98
N PRO A 1172 -44.00 22.43 37.03
CA PRO A 1172 -45.39 22.27 36.55
C PRO A 1172 -45.67 22.70 35.08
N PRO A 1173 -46.86 22.36 34.52
CA PRO A 1173 -47.52 23.02 33.37
C PRO A 1173 -48.63 23.99 33.85
N PRO A 1174 -49.59 24.50 33.03
CA PRO A 1174 -49.62 24.86 31.59
C PRO A 1174 -50.01 26.36 31.33
N TRP A 1175 -50.52 26.69 30.12
CA TRP A 1175 -51.31 27.87 29.64
C TRP A 1175 -50.63 28.88 28.67
N ALA A 1176 -51.48 29.55 27.87
CA ALA A 1176 -51.25 30.46 26.73
C ALA A 1176 -52.56 31.30 26.50
N PRO A 1177 -52.75 32.19 25.49
CA PRO A 1177 -51.86 32.62 24.39
C PRO A 1177 -51.58 34.16 24.29
N PRO A 1178 -52.01 34.97 23.29
CA PRO A 1178 -51.10 35.82 22.50
C PRO A 1178 -51.34 37.34 22.63
N PRO A 1179 -50.67 38.19 21.81
CA PRO A 1179 -51.41 38.76 20.67
C PRO A 1179 -50.60 38.91 19.35
N CYS A 1180 -51.31 39.25 18.28
CA CYS A 1180 -50.77 39.55 16.94
C CYS A 1180 -50.39 41.04 16.78
N HIS A 1181 -49.68 41.39 15.70
CA HIS A 1181 -50.02 42.56 14.89
C HIS A 1181 -49.52 42.40 13.43
N ILE A 1182 -50.18 43.09 12.50
CA ILE A 1182 -50.04 42.98 11.04
C ILE A 1182 -49.59 44.32 10.47
N HIS A 1183 -48.88 44.31 9.33
CA HIS A 1183 -48.99 45.39 8.33
C HIS A 1183 -48.91 44.82 6.92
N GLU A 1184 -49.92 45.12 6.10
CA GLU A 1184 -49.97 44.84 4.66
C GLU A 1184 -49.52 46.05 3.84
N VAL A 1185 -49.02 45.81 2.62
CA VAL A 1185 -49.52 46.36 1.33
C VAL A 1185 -49.11 45.32 0.25
N SER A 1186 -50.00 44.50 -0.32
CA SER A 1186 -50.84 44.74 -1.52
C SER A 1186 -50.02 45.04 -2.80
N LEU A 1187 -50.20 44.48 -4.00
CA LEU A 1187 -50.93 43.34 -4.64
C LEU A 1187 -50.08 42.98 -5.92
N PHE A 1188 -50.40 42.19 -6.96
CA PHE A 1188 -51.48 41.30 -7.47
C PHE A 1188 -50.80 40.44 -8.60
N ARG A 1189 -51.33 39.38 -9.22
CA ARG A 1189 -52.47 38.44 -9.01
C ARG A 1189 -52.13 37.15 -9.79
N ALA A 1190 -52.69 36.00 -9.41
CA ALA A 1190 -52.79 34.79 -10.24
C ALA A 1190 -54.12 34.07 -9.92
N PRO A 1191 -54.74 33.30 -10.85
CA PRO A 1191 -56.04 32.65 -10.62
C PRO A 1191 -55.93 31.20 -10.11
N GLU A 1192 -56.96 30.74 -9.40
CA GLU A 1192 -57.32 29.30 -9.25
C GLU A 1192 -57.74 28.70 -10.62
N HIS A 1193 -58.00 27.40 -10.86
CA HIS A 1193 -58.45 26.20 -10.12
C HIS A 1193 -57.84 24.95 -10.86
N ASP A 1194 -57.99 23.65 -10.51
CA ASP A 1194 -58.24 22.85 -9.28
C ASP A 1194 -58.26 21.34 -9.71
N GLU A 1195 -58.73 20.42 -8.84
CA GLU A 1195 -59.25 19.06 -9.13
C GLU A 1195 -58.32 17.91 -9.60
N SER A 1196 -57.83 17.15 -8.60
CA SER A 1196 -58.20 15.71 -8.40
C SER A 1196 -57.47 14.53 -9.11
N LEU A 1197 -57.64 13.34 -8.48
CA LEU A 1197 -57.48 11.94 -8.97
C LEU A 1197 -56.03 11.45 -9.32
N GLN A 1198 -55.48 10.41 -8.66
CA GLN A 1198 -55.66 8.95 -8.88
C GLN A 1198 -55.25 8.53 -10.32
N ASP A 1199 -54.12 7.86 -10.57
CA ASP A 1199 -53.55 6.65 -9.92
C ASP A 1199 -52.01 6.67 -9.72
#